data_AF-A0A6P4XVS8-F1
#
_entry.id   AF-A0A6P4XVS8-F1
#
_cell.length_a   1.000
_cell.length_b   1.000
_cell.length_c   1.000
_cell.angle_alpha   90.00
_cell.angle_beta   90.00
_cell.angle_gamma   90.00
#
_symmetry.space_group_name_H-M   'P 1'
#
loop_
_entity.id
_entity.type
_entity.pdbx_description
1 polymer ?
#
loop_
_entity_poly.entity_id
_entity_poly.type
_entity_poly.pdbx_seq_one_letter_code
_entity_poly.pdbx_strand_id
1 'polypeptide(L)'
;MLGERKECQKVIKVKHLNQNSNIALLAREIVEKCKLIHPSKLPEVEQLLYYLQNRKDAPLSSADKKGSSTFTGQLKDPPPFDGMEVDEVANINDLDDYMELLYEDVPKKVRGSALILQLSRNPDNLEELVQNENILSALARVLREDWKRSTELATNIIYVFFCFSSFSQFHPVISHYKIGALCMDIIRQELDKHDLWKSELEKKKKILEEKPDSSSTKKDYEKSLKKFESLVKKQEQLMRVSFYMLLNLAEDYKVEMKMRNKSIIPVLIRTLDRDNFELLILVVSFLKKLSIYVENKNDMAEQEVVEKLARLIPCDHEDLLNITLRLLLNLSFDTDMRGKIVKVGLLPKLTALINNENHRVVVLCILYHISMDDRCKSMFTYTDCIPVVMKMVLECPDKQVDLELVALCINLYYLLYYLTCCLTCCLTCSQVMKMVLECPDKQVDLELVALCINLAINKRNAQLVCEGSGLKLLMKRAFKTKDPLLMKMVRNISQHDGPTKGMFVEYVADLANAIKNCEDDDFVIECLGILGNLTIPDLNYELLLQEYDLVTFIKDKLKPGNAEDDVVLETVILVGTVSTDEDCAAMLSKAGVIQQLIDLLNAKQEDDEVVLQIVYVFYQMIFHEATREVIIKDTQASAYLIDLMHDKNAEIRKVCDNTLDIIAENDEEWGKKIKLEKFRWHNSQWLEMVESRQMDDSDALMYGDDGFGPYLHEEDILDRPDLFYTHADADGMILHDGNVSPSDLLDDYGMQNGMGHPGYGRYDPGYDGPYFMMNGQPVDEFGRPAYPYEVPVDPYGRPITPGDMEGEHPGYGYR
;
A
#
# COMPACT_ATOMS: atom_id res chain seq x y z
N MET A 1 -9.20 -21.03 -4.86
CA MET A 1 -9.27 -22.40 -4.31
C MET A 1 -7.93 -22.73 -3.69
N LEU A 2 -7.86 -22.94 -2.37
CA LEU A 2 -6.80 -23.65 -1.64
C LEU A 2 -7.22 -23.63 -0.16
N GLY A 3 -8.21 -24.47 0.16
CA GLY A 3 -8.47 -24.86 1.54
C GLY A 3 -7.42 -25.90 1.90
N GLU A 4 -6.42 -25.51 2.68
CA GLU A 4 -5.41 -26.42 3.19
C GLU A 4 -6.09 -27.54 3.99
N ARG A 5 -6.05 -28.74 3.41
CA ARG A 5 -6.58 -29.97 4.00
C ARG A 5 -5.76 -30.27 5.26
N LYS A 6 -6.43 -30.33 6.42
CA LYS A 6 -5.86 -30.93 7.64
C LYS A 6 -5.32 -32.32 7.30
N GLU A 7 -4.02 -32.52 7.54
CA GLU A 7 -3.28 -33.71 7.14
C GLU A 7 -3.87 -35.01 7.71
N CYS A 8 -4.04 -36.00 6.84
CA CYS A 8 -4.57 -37.33 7.12
C CYS A 8 -3.58 -38.22 7.90
N GLN A 9 -3.25 -37.86 9.16
CA GLN A 9 -2.36 -38.69 9.98
C GLN A 9 -3.17 -39.68 10.84
N LYS A 10 -2.88 -40.99 10.70
CA LYS A 10 -3.44 -42.06 11.55
C LYS A 10 -2.33 -42.64 12.43
N VAL A 11 -2.48 -42.51 13.76
CA VAL A 11 -1.52 -43.06 14.73
C VAL A 11 -1.83 -44.54 15.00
N ILE A 12 -0.85 -45.42 14.76
CA ILE A 12 -0.98 -46.86 15.02
C ILE A 12 -0.23 -47.19 16.32
N LYS A 13 -0.98 -47.51 17.39
CA LYS A 13 -0.40 -47.91 18.68
C LYS A 13 -0.03 -49.40 18.64
N VAL A 14 1.27 -49.70 18.62
CA VAL A 14 1.79 -51.07 18.66
C VAL A 14 1.89 -51.53 20.12
N LYS A 15 0.97 -52.38 20.58
CA LYS A 15 0.98 -52.89 21.96
C LYS A 15 2.03 -54.02 22.09
N HIS A 16 2.84 -53.99 23.15
CA HIS A 16 3.80 -55.04 23.54
C HIS A 16 5.00 -55.30 22.59
N LEU A 17 5.56 -54.27 21.94
CA LEU A 17 6.83 -54.42 21.22
C LEU A 17 7.98 -54.64 22.21
N ASN A 18 8.52 -55.86 22.26
CA ASN A 18 9.64 -56.28 23.11
C ASN A 18 10.74 -56.97 22.29
N GLN A 19 11.91 -57.26 22.88
CA GLN A 19 13.06 -57.87 22.17
C GLN A 19 12.76 -59.24 21.52
N ASN A 20 11.70 -59.93 21.94
CA ASN A 20 11.31 -61.24 21.42
C ASN A 20 10.14 -61.17 20.43
N SER A 21 9.67 -59.96 20.08
CA SER A 21 8.55 -59.76 19.16
C SER A 21 8.95 -60.09 17.73
N ASN A 22 8.15 -60.92 17.05
CA ASN A 22 8.35 -61.24 15.65
C ASN A 22 7.90 -60.06 14.78
N ILE A 23 8.86 -59.23 14.38
CA ILE A 23 8.63 -58.01 13.60
C ILE A 23 7.93 -58.27 12.27
N ALA A 24 8.28 -59.36 11.58
CA ALA A 24 7.71 -59.67 10.27
C ALA A 24 6.23 -60.02 10.35
N LEU A 25 5.81 -60.78 11.38
CA LEU A 25 4.40 -61.07 11.62
C LEU A 25 3.62 -59.81 12.02
N LEU A 26 4.21 -58.97 12.88
CA LEU A 26 3.58 -57.75 13.36
C LEU A 26 3.40 -56.71 12.26
N ALA A 27 4.37 -56.57 11.35
CA ALA A 27 4.25 -55.69 10.20
C ALA A 27 3.14 -56.14 9.24
N ARG A 28 3.04 -57.45 8.98
CA ARG A 28 1.95 -58.00 8.16
C ARG A 28 0.59 -57.73 8.79
N GLU A 29 0.47 -57.94 10.09
CA GLU A 29 -0.77 -57.65 10.83
C GLU A 29 -1.14 -56.15 10.79
N ILE A 30 -0.15 -55.25 10.90
CA ILE A 30 -0.37 -53.79 10.80
C ILE A 30 -0.83 -53.38 9.40
N VAL A 31 -0.21 -53.94 8.36
CA VAL A 31 -0.57 -53.65 6.96
C VAL A 31 -1.95 -54.24 6.62
N GLU A 32 -2.28 -55.43 7.12
CA GLU A 32 -3.61 -56.04 6.93
C GLU A 32 -4.72 -55.27 7.68
N LYS A 33 -4.45 -54.78 8.89
CA LYS A 33 -5.44 -54.04 9.69
C LYS A 33 -5.54 -52.56 9.30
N CYS A 34 -4.52 -51.98 8.65
CA CYS A 34 -4.52 -50.58 8.25
C CYS A 34 -4.71 -50.43 6.73
N LYS A 35 -5.97 -50.22 6.30
CA LYS A 35 -6.34 -49.98 4.89
C LYS A 35 -5.67 -48.77 4.22
N LEU A 36 -4.98 -47.92 4.99
CA LEU A 36 -4.26 -46.74 4.49
C LEU A 36 -2.81 -47.05 4.08
N ILE A 37 -2.27 -48.21 4.47
CA ILE A 37 -0.91 -48.64 4.12
C ILE A 37 -1.03 -49.67 3.00
N HIS A 38 -0.48 -49.37 1.83
CA HIS A 38 -0.52 -50.30 0.70
C HIS A 38 0.35 -51.55 0.97
N PRO A 39 -0.07 -52.77 0.57
CA PRO A 39 0.69 -54.00 0.82
C PRO A 39 2.15 -54.00 0.36
N SER A 40 2.47 -53.21 -0.68
CA SER A 40 3.85 -53.05 -1.18
C SER A 40 4.79 -52.36 -0.18
N LYS A 41 4.26 -51.73 0.86
CA LYS A 41 5.00 -50.98 1.89
C LYS A 41 5.34 -51.82 3.12
N LEU A 42 5.03 -53.12 3.08
CA LEU A 42 5.36 -54.09 4.13
C LEU A 42 6.84 -54.06 4.57
N PRO A 43 7.85 -54.02 3.67
CA PRO A 43 9.25 -53.99 4.08
C PRO A 43 9.64 -52.73 4.88
N GLU A 44 9.01 -51.60 4.57
CA GLU A 44 9.25 -50.33 5.25
C GLU A 44 8.62 -50.32 6.65
N VAL A 45 7.44 -50.93 6.81
CA VAL A 45 6.81 -51.13 8.13
C VAL A 45 7.63 -52.10 8.99
N GLU A 46 8.17 -53.19 8.41
CA GLU A 46 9.09 -54.10 9.11
C GLU A 46 10.34 -53.37 9.61
N GLN A 47 10.94 -52.53 8.77
CA GLN A 47 12.14 -51.77 9.13
C GLN A 47 11.89 -50.76 10.26
N LEU A 48 10.73 -50.08 10.27
CA LEU A 48 10.35 -49.14 11.33
C LEU A 48 10.12 -49.85 12.67
N LEU A 49 9.47 -51.01 12.66
CA LEU A 49 9.29 -51.83 13.85
C LEU A 49 10.62 -52.39 14.38
N TYR A 50 11.54 -52.76 13.47
CA TYR A 50 12.90 -53.14 13.85
C TYR A 50 13.66 -51.99 14.51
N TYR A 51 13.52 -50.77 14.00
CA TYR A 51 14.13 -49.58 14.60
C TYR A 51 13.54 -49.28 16.00
N LEU A 52 12.22 -49.39 16.15
CA LEU A 52 11.53 -49.20 17.43
C LEU A 52 11.90 -50.27 18.47
N GLN A 53 12.11 -51.53 18.06
CA GLN A 53 12.50 -52.62 18.95
C GLN A 53 13.93 -52.45 19.49
N ASN A 54 14.83 -51.84 18.71
CA ASN A 54 16.25 -51.71 19.03
C ASN A 54 16.66 -50.36 19.63
N ARG A 55 15.70 -49.46 19.83
CA ARG A 55 15.97 -48.15 20.46
C ARG A 55 16.24 -48.36 21.95
N LYS A 56 17.50 -48.16 22.38
CA LYS A 56 17.84 -48.06 23.82
C LYS A 56 17.28 -46.77 24.39
N ASP A 57 16.50 -46.85 25.46
CA ASP A 57 15.96 -45.71 26.18
C ASP A 57 17.10 -44.80 26.67
N ALA A 58 17.17 -43.58 26.12
CA ALA A 58 17.99 -42.49 26.64
C ALA A 58 17.05 -41.38 27.15
N PRO A 59 17.30 -40.79 28.33
CA PRO A 59 16.45 -39.72 28.86
C PRO A 59 16.56 -38.47 27.97
N LEU A 60 15.42 -37.89 27.64
CA LEU A 60 15.31 -36.64 26.87
C LEU A 60 15.94 -35.48 27.66
N SER A 61 17.15 -35.07 27.27
CA SER A 61 17.74 -33.80 27.67
C SER A 61 17.14 -32.65 26.88
N SER A 62 16.69 -31.63 27.61
CA SER A 62 16.16 -30.35 27.11
C SER A 62 17.26 -29.46 26.52
N ALA A 63 17.68 -29.75 25.29
CA ALA A 63 18.47 -28.83 24.47
C ALA A 63 18.41 -29.35 23.02
N ASP A 64 17.51 -28.77 22.21
CA ASP A 64 17.58 -28.67 20.73
C ASP A 64 16.21 -28.30 20.14
N LYS A 65 15.70 -27.13 20.55
CA LYS A 65 14.64 -26.41 19.82
C LYS A 65 14.97 -24.92 19.79
N LYS A 66 16.01 -24.59 19.03
CA LYS A 66 16.19 -23.26 18.46
C LYS A 66 16.53 -23.46 16.98
N GLY A 67 15.55 -23.22 16.12
CA GLY A 67 15.68 -23.32 14.68
C GLY A 67 14.36 -23.73 14.04
N SER A 68 13.76 -22.81 13.28
CA SER A 68 12.52 -22.94 12.50
C SER A 68 11.21 -22.93 13.31
N SER A 69 10.74 -21.73 13.63
CA SER A 69 9.35 -21.48 14.02
C SER A 69 8.51 -21.14 12.79
N THR A 70 8.28 -22.13 11.93
CA THR A 70 7.17 -22.04 10.98
C THR A 70 5.88 -22.26 11.77
N PHE A 71 5.18 -21.17 12.09
CA PHE A 71 3.90 -21.21 12.79
C PHE A 71 2.84 -21.87 11.88
N THR A 72 2.46 -23.11 12.19
CA THR A 72 1.49 -23.92 11.41
C THR A 72 0.04 -23.48 11.59
N GLY A 73 -0.24 -22.32 12.18
CA GLY A 73 -1.60 -21.82 12.38
C GLY A 73 -2.47 -22.67 13.32
N GLN A 74 -1.91 -23.70 13.95
CA GLN A 74 -2.64 -24.58 14.87
C GLN A 74 -2.72 -23.93 16.26
N LEU A 75 -3.94 -23.60 16.67
CA LEU A 75 -4.25 -23.26 18.05
C LEU A 75 -3.94 -24.47 18.94
N LYS A 76 -3.29 -24.23 20.08
CA LYS A 76 -3.07 -25.28 21.08
C LYS A 76 -4.39 -25.55 21.81
N ASP A 77 -4.69 -26.84 21.99
CA ASP A 77 -5.86 -27.25 22.77
C ASP A 77 -5.85 -26.60 24.17
N PRO A 78 -7.01 -26.21 24.72
CA PRO A 78 -7.09 -25.63 26.04
C PRO A 78 -6.47 -26.57 27.09
N PRO A 79 -5.53 -26.10 27.93
CA PRO A 79 -4.99 -26.94 28.99
C PRO A 79 -6.11 -27.37 29.95
N PRO A 80 -5.94 -28.51 30.65
CA PRO A 80 -6.83 -28.85 31.74
C PRO A 80 -6.81 -27.75 32.80
N PHE A 81 -7.98 -27.35 33.27
CA PHE A 81 -8.17 -26.31 34.30
C PHE A 81 -8.08 -26.93 35.71
N ASP A 82 -7.51 -26.20 36.67
CA ASP A 82 -7.29 -26.64 38.07
C ASP A 82 -8.56 -27.17 38.79
N GLY A 83 -9.76 -26.77 38.35
CA GLY A 83 -11.03 -27.30 38.89
C GLY A 83 -11.43 -28.68 38.38
N MET A 84 -10.65 -29.30 37.48
CA MET A 84 -10.94 -30.63 36.90
C MET A 84 -10.22 -31.78 37.62
N GLU A 85 -9.40 -31.52 38.63
CA GLU A 85 -8.74 -32.57 39.41
C GLU A 85 -9.76 -33.27 40.31
N VAL A 86 -10.44 -34.26 39.73
CA VAL A 86 -11.09 -35.31 40.51
C VAL A 86 -9.99 -36.32 40.83
N ASP A 87 -9.81 -36.68 42.10
CA ASP A 87 -8.81 -37.69 42.54
C ASP A 87 -9.05 -39.08 41.92
N GLU A 88 -10.22 -39.29 41.31
CA GLU A 88 -10.67 -40.55 40.72
C GLU A 88 -10.39 -40.60 39.21
N VAL A 89 -9.99 -41.77 38.72
CA VAL A 89 -9.77 -42.01 37.29
C VAL A 89 -11.05 -42.56 36.67
N ALA A 90 -11.67 -41.80 35.77
CA ALA A 90 -12.89 -42.22 35.08
C ALA A 90 -12.66 -43.46 34.20
N ASN A 91 -13.62 -44.38 34.21
CA ASN A 91 -13.66 -45.59 33.39
C ASN A 91 -14.92 -45.57 32.52
N ILE A 92 -14.77 -45.91 31.24
CA ILE A 92 -15.88 -45.86 30.29
C ILE A 92 -17.01 -46.85 30.64
N ASN A 93 -16.70 -47.92 31.39
CA ASN A 93 -17.71 -48.89 31.80
C ASN A 93 -18.65 -48.37 32.90
N ASP A 94 -18.26 -47.32 33.64
CA ASP A 94 -19.04 -46.76 34.74
C ASP A 94 -19.89 -45.55 34.28
N LEU A 95 -20.18 -45.50 32.97
CA LEU A 95 -20.83 -44.37 32.32
C LEU A 95 -22.22 -44.05 32.87
N ASP A 96 -22.98 -45.11 33.21
CA ASP A 96 -24.32 -45.00 33.77
C ASP A 96 -24.29 -44.38 35.18
N ASP A 97 -23.31 -44.76 36.00
CA ASP A 97 -23.11 -44.17 37.34
C ASP A 97 -22.81 -42.67 37.23
N TYR A 98 -22.00 -42.27 36.25
CA TYR A 98 -21.68 -40.86 36.01
C TYR A 98 -22.90 -40.08 35.51
N MET A 99 -23.77 -40.74 34.73
CA MET A 99 -25.02 -40.16 34.24
C MET A 99 -26.04 -39.97 35.39
N GLU A 100 -26.13 -40.88 36.36
CA GLU A 100 -27.01 -40.73 37.53
C GLU A 100 -26.66 -39.47 38.34
N LEU A 101 -25.37 -39.16 38.49
CA LEU A 101 -24.89 -37.95 39.16
C LEU A 101 -25.40 -36.65 38.50
N LEU A 102 -25.79 -36.69 37.21
CA LEU A 102 -26.35 -35.52 36.50
C LEU A 102 -27.80 -35.18 36.90
N TYR A 103 -28.49 -36.06 37.63
CA TYR A 103 -29.86 -35.82 38.12
C TYR A 103 -29.91 -35.27 39.56
N GLU A 104 -28.76 -35.18 40.20
CA GLU A 104 -28.60 -34.84 41.61
C GLU A 104 -28.34 -33.33 41.84
N ASP A 105 -27.92 -32.95 43.05
CA ASP A 105 -27.53 -31.57 43.38
C ASP A 105 -26.30 -31.08 42.60
N VAL A 106 -26.12 -29.75 42.53
CA VAL A 106 -25.05 -29.10 41.75
C VAL A 106 -23.65 -29.68 42.01
N PRO A 107 -23.20 -29.96 43.25
CA PRO A 107 -21.87 -30.55 43.49
C PRO A 107 -21.72 -31.95 42.86
N LYS A 108 -22.75 -32.79 42.93
CA LYS A 108 -22.75 -34.13 42.30
C LYS A 108 -22.79 -34.00 40.78
N LYS A 109 -23.57 -33.06 40.22
CA LYS A 109 -23.56 -32.73 38.79
C LYS A 109 -22.18 -32.31 38.29
N VAL A 110 -21.48 -31.45 39.03
CA VAL A 110 -20.11 -31.03 38.71
C VAL A 110 -19.20 -32.26 38.66
N ARG A 111 -19.23 -33.12 39.68
CA ARG A 111 -18.46 -34.38 39.71
C ARG A 111 -18.78 -35.30 38.52
N GLY A 112 -20.06 -35.59 38.27
CA GLY A 112 -20.47 -36.45 37.14
C GLY A 112 -20.03 -35.90 35.79
N SER A 113 -20.21 -34.59 35.57
CA SER A 113 -19.75 -33.93 34.34
C SER A 113 -18.22 -33.94 34.17
N ALA A 114 -17.46 -33.85 35.26
CA ALA A 114 -15.99 -33.90 35.23
C ALA A 114 -15.46 -35.29 34.85
N LEU A 115 -16.08 -36.36 35.38
CA LEU A 115 -15.73 -37.74 35.04
C LEU A 115 -16.05 -38.04 33.55
N ILE A 116 -17.21 -37.61 33.06
CA ILE A 116 -17.56 -37.74 31.64
C ILE A 116 -16.59 -36.95 30.75
N LEU A 117 -16.18 -35.76 31.17
CA LEU A 117 -15.17 -34.97 30.48
C LEU A 117 -13.80 -35.66 30.43
N GLN A 118 -13.36 -36.28 31.54
CA GLN A 118 -12.12 -37.04 31.55
C GLN A 118 -12.14 -38.15 30.48
N LEU A 119 -13.29 -38.82 30.31
CA LEU A 119 -13.47 -39.81 29.24
C LEU A 119 -13.45 -39.18 27.84
N SER A 120 -14.12 -38.05 27.63
CA SER A 120 -14.21 -37.41 26.30
C SER A 120 -12.89 -36.83 25.81
N ARG A 121 -11.93 -36.56 26.70
CA ARG A 121 -10.58 -36.12 26.32
C ARG A 121 -9.76 -37.21 25.62
N ASN A 122 -10.14 -38.47 25.76
CA ASN A 122 -9.55 -39.56 25.00
C ASN A 122 -10.33 -39.75 23.68
N PRO A 123 -9.73 -39.47 22.50
CA PRO A 123 -10.42 -39.62 21.22
C PRO A 123 -10.96 -41.03 20.97
N ASP A 124 -10.29 -42.06 21.52
CA ASP A 124 -10.69 -43.47 21.39
C ASP A 124 -12.09 -43.72 22.04
N ASN A 125 -12.49 -42.91 23.01
CA ASN A 125 -13.77 -43.02 23.71
C ASN A 125 -14.92 -42.27 23.01
N LEU A 126 -14.61 -41.33 22.11
CA LEU A 126 -15.63 -40.43 21.54
C LEU A 126 -16.66 -41.17 20.68
N GLU A 127 -16.26 -42.24 19.98
CA GLU A 127 -17.19 -43.04 19.17
C GLU A 127 -18.23 -43.77 20.02
N GLU A 128 -17.87 -44.21 21.22
CA GLU A 128 -18.79 -44.84 22.16
C GLU A 128 -19.68 -43.81 22.85
N LEU A 129 -19.09 -42.69 23.30
CA LEU A 129 -19.82 -41.60 23.95
C LEU A 129 -20.86 -40.96 23.02
N VAL A 130 -20.55 -40.81 21.72
CA VAL A 130 -21.49 -40.21 20.76
C VAL A 130 -22.68 -41.10 20.45
N GLN A 131 -22.51 -42.42 20.56
CA GLN A 131 -23.59 -43.41 20.37
C GLN A 131 -24.55 -43.45 21.57
N ASN A 132 -24.13 -42.97 22.74
CA ASN A 132 -24.97 -42.92 23.93
C ASN A 132 -25.84 -41.65 23.95
N GLU A 133 -26.98 -41.71 23.26
CA GLU A 133 -27.93 -40.58 23.18
C GLU A 133 -28.46 -40.14 24.55
N ASN A 134 -28.59 -41.06 25.52
CA ASN A 134 -29.09 -40.74 26.86
C ASN A 134 -28.17 -39.75 27.58
N ILE A 135 -26.86 -39.96 27.48
CA ILE A 135 -25.87 -39.07 28.12
C ILE A 135 -25.80 -37.73 27.43
N LEU A 136 -25.79 -37.71 26.10
CA LEU A 136 -25.80 -36.46 25.34
C LEU A 136 -27.06 -35.64 25.65
N SER A 137 -28.21 -36.29 25.74
CA SER A 137 -29.48 -35.68 26.14
C SER A 137 -29.43 -35.16 27.58
N ALA A 138 -28.90 -35.94 28.53
CA ALA A 138 -28.73 -35.54 29.91
C ALA A 138 -27.80 -34.32 30.06
N LEU A 139 -26.63 -34.34 29.40
CA LEU A 139 -25.68 -33.22 29.37
C LEU A 139 -26.31 -31.97 28.75
N ALA A 140 -27.00 -32.11 27.61
CA ALA A 140 -27.67 -31.00 26.94
C ALA A 140 -28.80 -30.39 27.79
N ARG A 141 -29.55 -31.23 28.53
CA ARG A 141 -30.58 -30.79 29.47
C ARG A 141 -29.96 -30.03 30.65
N VAL A 142 -28.94 -30.60 31.30
CA VAL A 142 -28.26 -29.96 32.43
C VAL A 142 -27.62 -28.64 32.01
N LEU A 143 -26.99 -28.57 30.83
CA LEU A 143 -26.45 -27.32 30.30
C LEU A 143 -27.55 -26.28 30.03
N ARG A 144 -28.78 -26.69 29.69
CA ARG A 144 -29.90 -25.76 29.45
C ARG A 144 -30.49 -25.20 30.74
N GLU A 145 -30.58 -26.04 31.77
CA GLU A 145 -31.28 -25.73 33.04
C GLU A 145 -30.36 -25.11 34.10
N ASP A 146 -29.12 -25.59 34.22
CA ASP A 146 -28.28 -25.35 35.41
C ASP A 146 -26.99 -24.56 35.16
N TRP A 147 -26.68 -24.20 33.91
CA TRP A 147 -25.44 -23.46 33.58
C TRP A 147 -25.28 -22.13 34.34
N LYS A 148 -26.38 -21.47 34.71
CA LYS A 148 -26.35 -20.22 35.49
C LYS A 148 -25.93 -20.44 36.95
N ARG A 149 -26.09 -21.66 37.47
CA ARG A 149 -25.84 -22.00 38.87
C ARG A 149 -24.37 -22.30 39.14
N SER A 150 -23.65 -22.82 38.15
CA SER A 150 -22.23 -23.15 38.27
C SER A 150 -21.49 -22.98 36.94
N THR A 151 -20.53 -22.04 36.92
CA THR A 151 -19.62 -21.83 35.78
C THR A 151 -18.80 -23.09 35.50
N GLU A 152 -18.40 -23.82 36.54
CA GLU A 152 -17.60 -25.04 36.42
C GLU A 152 -18.38 -26.18 35.75
N LEU A 153 -19.64 -26.37 36.14
CA LEU A 153 -20.54 -27.31 35.48
C LEU A 153 -20.71 -26.97 34.00
N ALA A 154 -20.95 -25.69 33.69
CA ALA A 154 -21.07 -25.23 32.31
C ALA A 154 -19.77 -25.48 31.51
N THR A 155 -18.61 -25.17 32.09
CA THR A 155 -17.31 -25.41 31.47
C THR A 155 -17.10 -26.89 31.19
N ASN A 156 -17.40 -27.77 32.15
CA ASN A 156 -17.20 -29.21 31.97
C ASN A 156 -18.04 -29.74 30.81
N ILE A 157 -19.34 -29.41 30.79
CA ILE A 157 -20.26 -29.89 29.75
C ILE A 157 -19.90 -29.31 28.38
N ILE A 158 -19.56 -28.02 28.29
CA ILE A 158 -19.13 -27.41 27.03
C ILE A 158 -17.80 -28.02 26.57
N TYR A 159 -16.89 -28.37 27.47
CA TYR A 159 -15.64 -29.05 27.11
C TYR A 159 -15.91 -30.43 26.51
N VAL A 160 -16.85 -31.21 27.05
CA VAL A 160 -17.28 -32.47 26.42
C VAL A 160 -17.71 -32.24 24.97
N PHE A 161 -18.56 -31.24 24.71
CA PHE A 161 -18.98 -30.89 23.35
C PHE A 161 -17.87 -30.28 22.48
N PHE A 162 -16.90 -29.59 23.09
CA PHE A 162 -15.68 -29.16 22.42
C PHE A 162 -14.85 -30.37 21.93
N CYS A 163 -14.66 -31.41 22.76
CA CYS A 163 -13.97 -32.64 22.34
C CYS A 163 -14.64 -33.28 21.12
N PHE A 164 -15.98 -33.31 21.08
CA PHE A 164 -16.71 -33.74 19.88
C PHE A 164 -16.48 -32.80 18.70
N SER A 165 -16.45 -31.48 18.92
CA SER A 165 -16.32 -30.48 17.84
C SER A 165 -14.99 -30.55 17.10
N SER A 166 -13.95 -31.15 17.69
CA SER A 166 -12.65 -31.35 17.04
C SER A 166 -12.73 -32.24 15.79
N PHE A 167 -13.83 -33.01 15.63
CA PHE A 167 -14.07 -33.86 14.48
C PHE A 167 -15.36 -33.44 13.76
N SER A 168 -15.24 -33.09 12.48
CA SER A 168 -16.37 -32.63 11.66
C SER A 168 -17.53 -33.64 11.57
N GLN A 169 -17.22 -34.95 11.66
CA GLN A 169 -18.21 -36.03 11.71
C GLN A 169 -19.19 -35.93 12.88
N PHE A 170 -18.81 -35.27 13.99
CA PHE A 170 -19.67 -35.10 15.18
C PHE A 170 -20.40 -33.74 15.21
N HIS A 171 -20.12 -32.82 14.28
CA HIS A 171 -20.80 -31.52 14.21
C HIS A 171 -22.34 -31.62 14.06
N PRO A 172 -22.91 -32.59 13.31
CA PRO A 172 -24.36 -32.77 13.25
C PRO A 172 -24.99 -33.09 14.61
N VAL A 173 -24.29 -33.83 15.47
CA VAL A 173 -24.76 -34.20 16.81
C VAL A 173 -24.82 -32.95 17.70
N ILE A 174 -23.78 -32.13 17.68
CA ILE A 174 -23.73 -30.84 18.42
C ILE A 174 -24.86 -29.91 17.96
N SER A 175 -25.13 -29.90 16.64
CA SER A 175 -26.21 -29.12 16.04
C SER A 175 -27.59 -29.66 16.43
N HIS A 176 -27.78 -30.98 16.47
CA HIS A 176 -29.04 -31.64 16.87
C HIS A 176 -29.49 -31.19 18.28
N TYR A 177 -28.57 -31.20 19.25
CA TYR A 177 -28.84 -30.77 20.62
C TYR A 177 -28.84 -29.23 20.80
N LYS A 178 -28.62 -28.47 19.72
CA LYS A 178 -28.55 -26.99 19.70
C LYS A 178 -27.47 -26.41 20.61
N ILE A 179 -26.40 -27.15 20.85
CA ILE A 179 -25.35 -26.75 21.82
C ILE A 179 -24.63 -25.47 21.38
N GLY A 180 -24.35 -25.30 20.08
CA GLY A 180 -23.74 -24.06 19.58
C GLY A 180 -24.58 -22.80 19.86
N ALA A 181 -25.92 -22.91 19.75
CA ALA A 181 -26.82 -21.82 20.08
C ALA A 181 -26.84 -21.52 21.59
N LEU A 182 -26.88 -22.55 22.44
CA LEU A 182 -26.79 -22.37 23.89
C LEU A 182 -25.47 -21.73 24.29
N CYS A 183 -24.36 -22.17 23.70
CA CYS A 183 -23.02 -21.66 23.97
C CYS A 183 -22.92 -20.15 23.70
N MET A 184 -23.50 -19.68 22.58
CA MET A 184 -23.62 -18.25 22.28
C MET A 184 -24.37 -17.48 23.37
N ASP A 185 -25.50 -18.01 23.84
CA ASP A 185 -26.31 -17.36 24.87
C ASP A 185 -25.59 -17.33 26.24
N ILE A 186 -24.84 -18.39 26.55
CA ILE A 186 -23.99 -18.48 27.75
C ILE A 186 -22.90 -17.41 27.70
N ILE A 187 -22.16 -17.29 26.59
CA ILE A 187 -21.09 -16.29 26.44
C ILE A 187 -21.64 -14.87 26.64
N ARG A 188 -22.77 -14.53 26.02
CA ARG A 188 -23.36 -13.19 26.16
C ARG A 188 -23.70 -12.86 27.60
N GLN A 189 -24.36 -13.79 28.31
CA GLN A 189 -24.70 -13.58 29.70
C GLN A 189 -23.45 -13.45 30.59
N GLU A 190 -22.39 -14.20 30.29
CA GLU A 190 -21.12 -14.10 31.01
C GLU A 190 -20.42 -12.75 30.75
N LEU A 191 -20.47 -12.22 29.54
CA LEU A 191 -20.01 -10.85 29.26
C LEU A 191 -20.81 -9.81 30.05
N ASP A 192 -22.14 -9.96 30.15
CA ASP A 192 -22.96 -9.04 30.93
C ASP A 192 -22.69 -9.14 32.44
N LYS A 193 -22.43 -10.36 32.96
CA LYS A 193 -21.97 -10.55 34.34
C LYS A 193 -20.62 -9.87 34.58
N HIS A 194 -19.71 -9.95 33.62
CA HIS A 194 -18.39 -9.31 33.73
C HIS A 194 -18.53 -7.79 33.90
N ASP A 195 -19.38 -7.15 33.09
CA ASP A 195 -19.62 -5.71 33.19
C ASP A 195 -20.22 -5.29 34.53
N LEU A 196 -21.15 -6.10 35.06
CA LEU A 196 -21.70 -5.88 36.39
C LEU A 196 -20.59 -5.96 37.46
N TRP A 197 -19.77 -7.01 37.44
CA TRP A 197 -18.68 -7.17 38.39
C TRP A 197 -17.64 -6.05 38.28
N LYS A 198 -17.33 -5.60 37.07
CA LYS A 198 -16.42 -4.48 36.81
C LYS A 198 -16.99 -3.16 37.34
N SER A 199 -18.28 -2.91 37.14
CA SER A 199 -18.97 -1.73 37.69
C SER A 199 -18.99 -1.71 39.22
N GLU A 200 -19.23 -2.86 39.86
CA GLU A 200 -19.18 -2.99 41.32
C GLU A 200 -17.77 -2.74 41.89
N LEU A 201 -16.74 -3.26 41.21
CA LEU A 201 -15.35 -3.04 41.59
C LEU A 201 -14.94 -1.57 41.45
N GLU A 202 -15.35 -0.92 40.37
CA GLU A 202 -15.08 0.51 40.12
C GLU A 202 -15.75 1.42 41.17
N LYS A 203 -16.99 1.09 41.59
CA LYS A 203 -17.65 1.80 42.69
C LYS A 203 -16.85 1.69 44.00
N LYS A 204 -16.33 0.50 44.32
CA LYS A 204 -15.48 0.31 45.50
C LYS A 204 -14.13 1.03 45.40
N LYS A 205 -13.57 1.12 44.19
CA LYS A 205 -12.34 1.87 43.92
C LYS A 205 -12.52 3.37 44.19
N LYS A 206 -13.62 3.96 43.72
CA LYS A 206 -13.95 5.37 43.99
C LYS A 206 -14.09 5.68 45.49
N ILE A 207 -14.75 4.79 46.24
CA ILE A 207 -14.88 4.94 47.71
C ILE A 207 -13.50 4.90 48.40
N LEU A 208 -12.56 4.11 47.88
CA LEU A 208 -11.18 4.06 48.37
C LEU A 208 -10.43 5.37 48.07
N GLU A 209 -10.59 5.93 46.87
CA GLU A 209 -9.99 7.21 46.46
C GLU A 209 -10.50 8.39 47.29
N GLU A 210 -11.79 8.38 47.68
CA GLU A 210 -12.38 9.38 48.57
C GLU A 210 -11.91 9.26 50.03
N LYS A 211 -11.45 8.07 50.45
CA LYS A 211 -11.04 7.77 51.84
C LYS A 211 -9.73 6.98 51.90
N PRO A 212 -8.59 7.55 51.46
CA PRO A 212 -7.33 6.83 51.32
C PRO A 212 -6.74 6.33 52.64
N ASP A 213 -6.99 7.04 53.76
CA ASP A 213 -6.46 6.70 55.09
C ASP A 213 -7.25 5.57 55.80
N SER A 214 -8.36 5.12 55.23
CA SER A 214 -9.21 4.10 55.82
C SER A 214 -8.67 2.68 55.54
N SER A 215 -7.96 2.11 56.53
CA SER A 215 -7.45 0.73 56.47
C SER A 215 -8.54 -0.32 56.19
N SER A 216 -9.77 -0.11 56.66
CA SER A 216 -10.90 -1.01 56.40
C SER A 216 -11.37 -0.96 54.94
N THR A 217 -11.44 0.24 54.36
CA THR A 217 -11.86 0.44 52.95
C THR A 217 -10.84 -0.15 51.99
N LYS A 218 -9.55 0.01 52.30
CA LYS A 218 -8.45 -0.62 51.54
C LYS A 218 -8.55 -2.15 51.55
N LYS A 219 -8.79 -2.76 52.72
CA LYS A 219 -8.96 -4.21 52.85
C LYS A 219 -10.20 -4.74 52.12
N ASP A 220 -11.33 -4.03 52.15
CA ASP A 220 -12.54 -4.46 51.44
C ASP A 220 -12.37 -4.40 49.91
N TYR A 221 -11.69 -3.35 49.41
CA TYR A 221 -11.33 -3.25 48.01
C TYR A 221 -10.40 -4.39 47.59
N GLU A 222 -9.30 -4.64 48.30
CA GLU A 222 -8.36 -5.72 48.01
C GLU A 222 -9.04 -7.11 48.01
N LYS A 223 -9.96 -7.36 48.96
CA LYS A 223 -10.74 -8.60 49.01
C LYS A 223 -11.68 -8.74 47.80
N SER A 224 -12.32 -7.64 47.40
CA SER A 224 -13.23 -7.61 46.25
C SER A 224 -12.47 -7.78 44.94
N LEU A 225 -11.28 -7.19 44.82
CA LEU A 225 -10.37 -7.34 43.69
C LEU A 225 -9.93 -8.80 43.53
N LYS A 226 -9.44 -9.45 44.60
CA LYS A 226 -9.07 -10.88 44.56
C LYS A 226 -10.24 -11.78 44.18
N LYS A 227 -11.45 -11.49 44.67
CA LYS A 227 -12.67 -12.21 44.30
C LYS A 227 -12.98 -12.01 42.81
N PHE A 228 -12.90 -10.78 42.31
CA PHE A 228 -13.10 -10.45 40.91
C PHE A 228 -12.12 -11.20 40.01
N GLU A 229 -10.82 -11.14 40.30
CA GLU A 229 -9.77 -11.86 39.56
C GLU A 229 -10.02 -13.38 39.52
N SER A 230 -10.43 -13.98 40.64
CA SER A 230 -10.76 -15.40 40.69
C SER A 230 -11.98 -15.76 39.82
N LEU A 231 -13.02 -14.92 39.82
CA LEU A 231 -14.19 -15.11 38.96
C LEU A 231 -13.84 -14.94 37.48
N VAL A 232 -13.02 -13.94 37.14
CA VAL A 232 -12.55 -13.69 35.78
C VAL A 232 -11.77 -14.88 35.25
N LYS A 233 -10.85 -15.48 36.03
CA LYS A 233 -10.12 -16.68 35.61
C LYS A 233 -11.04 -17.86 35.23
N LYS A 234 -12.06 -18.13 36.05
CA LYS A 234 -13.05 -19.20 35.77
C LYS A 234 -13.87 -18.88 34.51
N GLN A 235 -14.25 -17.61 34.35
CA GLN A 235 -15.00 -17.14 33.20
C GLN A 235 -14.18 -17.18 31.90
N GLU A 236 -12.90 -16.82 31.93
CA GLU A 236 -12.01 -16.90 30.77
C GLU A 236 -11.83 -18.33 30.28
N GLN A 237 -11.74 -19.30 31.19
CA GLN A 237 -11.71 -20.71 30.83
C GLN A 237 -13.00 -21.16 30.13
N LEU A 238 -14.16 -20.79 30.69
CA LEU A 238 -15.46 -21.07 30.07
C LEU A 238 -15.53 -20.46 28.66
N MET A 239 -15.13 -19.19 28.52
CA MET A 239 -15.10 -18.48 27.24
C MET A 239 -14.15 -19.13 26.25
N ARG A 240 -12.95 -19.55 26.68
CA ARG A 240 -11.97 -20.19 25.80
C ARG A 240 -12.54 -21.47 25.20
N VAL A 241 -13.05 -22.38 26.01
CA VAL A 241 -13.62 -23.66 25.52
C VAL A 241 -14.85 -23.40 24.64
N SER A 242 -15.68 -22.43 25.03
CA SER A 242 -16.87 -22.02 24.28
C SER A 242 -16.54 -21.47 22.89
N PHE A 243 -15.64 -20.49 22.80
CA PHE A 243 -15.21 -19.92 21.52
C PHE A 243 -14.48 -20.93 20.64
N TYR A 244 -13.71 -21.85 21.23
CA TYR A 244 -13.00 -22.88 20.46
C TYR A 244 -13.98 -23.85 19.82
N MET A 245 -14.98 -24.31 20.57
CA MET A 245 -16.05 -25.14 20.03
C MET A 245 -16.78 -24.42 18.89
N LEU A 246 -17.14 -23.14 19.08
CA LEU A 246 -17.82 -22.35 18.05
C LEU A 246 -16.93 -22.15 16.81
N LEU A 247 -15.64 -21.93 16.99
CA LEU A 247 -14.66 -21.81 15.90
C LEU A 247 -14.56 -23.10 15.08
N ASN A 248 -14.52 -24.25 15.74
CA ASN A 248 -14.54 -25.56 15.08
C ASN A 248 -15.84 -25.76 14.28
N LEU A 249 -16.99 -25.41 14.85
CA LEU A 249 -18.29 -25.51 14.18
C LEU A 249 -18.41 -24.54 12.98
N ALA A 250 -17.73 -23.40 13.02
CA ALA A 250 -17.69 -22.45 11.92
C ALA A 250 -16.89 -22.95 10.70
N GLU A 251 -16.27 -24.14 10.74
CA GLU A 251 -15.74 -24.80 9.54
C GLU A 251 -16.83 -25.00 8.47
N ASP A 252 -18.09 -25.22 8.87
CA ASP A 252 -19.24 -25.20 7.96
C ASP A 252 -19.77 -23.77 7.79
N TYR A 253 -19.71 -23.26 6.55
CA TYR A 253 -20.25 -21.95 6.16
C TYR A 253 -21.72 -21.74 6.55
N LYS A 254 -22.57 -22.77 6.50
CA LYS A 254 -23.99 -22.66 6.89
C LYS A 254 -24.13 -22.41 8.40
N VAL A 255 -23.23 -22.98 9.19
CA VAL A 255 -23.20 -22.77 10.64
C VAL A 255 -22.63 -21.39 10.94
N GLU A 256 -21.56 -20.99 10.25
CA GLU A 256 -20.99 -19.64 10.34
C GLU A 256 -22.04 -18.55 10.06
N MET A 257 -22.82 -18.68 8.98
CA MET A 257 -23.92 -17.76 8.67
C MET A 257 -24.99 -17.71 9.78
N LYS A 258 -25.32 -18.85 10.40
CA LYS A 258 -26.23 -18.87 11.55
C LYS A 258 -25.63 -18.17 12.77
N MET A 259 -24.32 -18.26 12.99
CA MET A 259 -23.62 -17.55 14.06
C MET A 259 -23.58 -16.04 13.79
N ARG A 260 -23.32 -15.63 12.54
CA ARG A 260 -23.41 -14.23 12.10
C ARG A 260 -24.80 -13.64 12.36
N ASN A 261 -25.86 -14.35 11.96
CA ASN A 261 -27.25 -13.93 12.23
C ASN A 261 -27.59 -13.86 13.73
N LYS A 262 -26.77 -14.52 14.56
CA LYS A 262 -26.79 -14.39 16.02
C LYS A 262 -25.68 -13.46 16.53
N SER A 263 -25.22 -12.49 15.75
CA SER A 263 -24.31 -11.43 16.20
C SER A 263 -23.05 -11.94 16.91
N ILE A 264 -22.39 -12.99 16.39
CA ILE A 264 -21.10 -13.48 16.92
C ILE A 264 -20.00 -12.41 16.88
N ILE A 265 -19.99 -11.55 15.86
CA ILE A 265 -18.95 -10.54 15.66
C ILE A 265 -18.91 -9.52 16.81
N PRO A 266 -20.01 -8.87 17.20
CA PRO A 266 -20.03 -8.01 18.40
C PRO A 266 -19.56 -8.72 19.69
N VAL A 267 -19.90 -10.01 19.85
CA VAL A 267 -19.50 -10.82 21.01
C VAL A 267 -17.97 -11.03 21.04
N LEU A 268 -17.37 -11.36 19.89
CA LEU A 268 -15.92 -11.51 19.75
C LEU A 268 -15.20 -10.18 19.99
N ILE A 269 -15.67 -9.09 19.38
CA ILE A 269 -15.06 -7.76 19.50
C ILE A 269 -15.11 -7.26 20.95
N ARG A 270 -16.23 -7.45 21.67
CA ARG A 270 -16.32 -7.14 23.11
C ARG A 270 -15.36 -7.98 23.95
N THR A 271 -15.01 -9.20 23.51
CA THR A 271 -14.05 -10.05 24.22
C THR A 271 -12.59 -9.58 24.05
N LEU A 272 -12.29 -8.74 23.05
CA LEU A 272 -10.96 -8.12 22.86
C LEU A 272 -10.61 -7.09 23.96
N ASP A 273 -11.52 -6.77 24.88
CA ASP A 273 -11.27 -5.90 26.05
C ASP A 273 -10.58 -6.63 27.22
N ARG A 274 -10.22 -7.90 27.07
CA ARG A 274 -9.57 -8.73 28.09
C ARG A 274 -8.05 -8.77 27.91
N ASP A 275 -7.33 -9.16 28.96
CA ASP A 275 -5.86 -9.20 28.97
C ASP A 275 -5.27 -10.61 28.80
N ASN A 276 -6.11 -11.66 28.84
CA ASN A 276 -5.65 -13.05 28.72
C ASN A 276 -5.22 -13.37 27.28
N PHE A 277 -3.90 -13.44 27.05
CA PHE A 277 -3.33 -13.68 25.72
C PHE A 277 -3.84 -14.96 25.04
N GLU A 278 -4.04 -16.05 25.78
CA GLU A 278 -4.51 -17.31 25.19
C GLU A 278 -5.95 -17.21 24.68
N LEU A 279 -6.81 -16.51 25.42
CA LEU A 279 -8.18 -16.21 25.00
C LEU A 279 -8.18 -15.23 23.81
N LEU A 280 -7.36 -14.17 23.87
CA LEU A 280 -7.25 -13.20 22.79
C LEU A 280 -6.77 -13.84 21.48
N ILE A 281 -5.77 -14.72 21.52
CA ILE A 281 -5.28 -15.45 20.34
C ILE A 281 -6.42 -16.22 19.68
N LEU A 282 -7.25 -16.91 20.48
CA LEU A 282 -8.41 -17.65 19.98
C LEU A 282 -9.47 -16.71 19.38
N VAL A 283 -9.81 -15.62 20.06
CA VAL A 283 -10.80 -14.65 19.60
C VAL A 283 -10.36 -13.97 18.30
N VAL A 284 -9.11 -13.52 18.23
CA VAL A 284 -8.53 -12.92 17.02
C VAL A 284 -8.42 -13.95 15.90
N SER A 285 -8.09 -15.22 16.21
CA SER A 285 -8.13 -16.30 15.22
C SER A 285 -9.53 -16.53 14.64
N PHE A 286 -10.56 -16.44 15.49
CA PHE A 286 -11.94 -16.56 15.05
C PHE A 286 -12.34 -15.36 14.17
N LEU A 287 -12.04 -14.13 14.59
CA LEU A 287 -12.26 -12.95 13.76
C LEU A 287 -11.50 -13.04 12.42
N LYS A 288 -10.24 -13.53 12.41
CA LYS A 288 -9.47 -13.73 11.17
C LYS A 288 -10.15 -14.71 10.22
N LYS A 289 -10.73 -15.79 10.74
CA LYS A 289 -11.51 -16.74 9.92
C LYS A 289 -12.75 -16.06 9.34
N LEU A 290 -13.50 -15.33 10.16
CA LEU A 290 -14.72 -14.65 9.73
C LEU A 290 -14.43 -13.55 8.71
N SER A 291 -13.29 -12.84 8.81
CA SER A 291 -12.92 -11.72 7.92
C SER A 291 -12.60 -12.10 6.48
N ILE A 292 -12.64 -13.39 6.15
CA ILE A 292 -12.54 -13.87 4.76
C ILE A 292 -13.77 -13.44 3.95
N TYR A 293 -14.95 -13.39 4.57
CA TYR A 293 -16.21 -13.02 3.91
C TYR A 293 -16.53 -11.52 4.05
N VAL A 294 -17.04 -10.92 2.99
CA VAL A 294 -17.31 -9.47 2.93
C VAL A 294 -18.38 -9.03 3.91
N GLU A 295 -19.44 -9.83 4.10
CA GLU A 295 -20.53 -9.52 5.02
C GLU A 295 -20.06 -9.46 6.47
N ASN A 296 -19.14 -10.36 6.84
CA ASN A 296 -18.52 -10.34 8.16
C ASN A 296 -17.55 -9.16 8.31
N LYS A 297 -16.80 -8.79 7.27
CA LYS A 297 -15.93 -7.59 7.30
C LYS A 297 -16.74 -6.32 7.51
N ASN A 298 -17.90 -6.19 6.87
CA ASN A 298 -18.80 -5.05 7.06
C ASN A 298 -19.33 -4.98 8.50
N ASP A 299 -19.79 -6.11 9.06
CA ASP A 299 -20.21 -6.16 10.46
C ASP A 299 -19.05 -5.81 11.42
N MET A 300 -17.81 -6.22 11.11
CA MET A 300 -16.62 -5.85 11.90
C MET A 300 -16.29 -4.35 11.78
N ALA A 301 -16.47 -3.78 10.59
CA ALA A 301 -16.27 -2.36 10.31
C ALA A 301 -17.24 -1.48 11.11
N GLU A 302 -18.51 -1.90 11.21
CA GLU A 302 -19.56 -1.25 12.00
C GLU A 302 -19.27 -1.29 13.50
N GLN A 303 -18.58 -2.34 13.97
CA GLN A 303 -18.22 -2.53 15.38
C GLN A 303 -16.83 -1.99 15.74
N GLU A 304 -16.24 -1.14 14.88
CA GLU A 304 -14.97 -0.46 15.12
C GLU A 304 -13.81 -1.41 15.50
N VAL A 305 -13.75 -2.58 14.84
CA VAL A 305 -12.76 -3.63 15.15
C VAL A 305 -11.32 -3.09 15.17
N VAL A 306 -10.99 -2.15 14.28
CA VAL A 306 -9.65 -1.58 14.14
C VAL A 306 -9.22 -0.85 15.42
N GLU A 307 -10.13 -0.18 16.12
CA GLU A 307 -9.83 0.50 17.39
C GLU A 307 -9.47 -0.49 18.50
N LYS A 308 -10.17 -1.63 18.54
CA LYS A 308 -9.88 -2.70 19.49
C LYS A 308 -8.54 -3.36 19.19
N LEU A 309 -8.23 -3.62 17.92
CA LEU A 309 -6.95 -4.20 17.48
C LEU A 309 -5.77 -3.25 17.70
N ALA A 310 -5.98 -1.93 17.64
CA ALA A 310 -4.92 -0.95 17.86
C ALA A 310 -4.29 -0.99 19.25
N ARG A 311 -4.99 -1.54 20.25
CA ARG A 311 -4.45 -1.79 21.60
C ARG A 311 -3.58 -3.05 21.68
N LEU A 312 -3.73 -3.96 20.72
CA LEU A 312 -2.96 -5.20 20.61
C LEU A 312 -1.72 -5.05 19.74
N ILE A 313 -1.50 -3.87 19.16
CA ILE A 313 -0.35 -3.56 18.30
C ILE A 313 0.39 -2.32 18.86
N PRO A 314 1.71 -2.39 19.12
CA PRO A 314 2.49 -3.63 19.27
C PRO A 314 2.13 -4.35 20.58
N CYS A 315 2.43 -5.65 20.68
CA CYS A 315 2.35 -6.39 21.94
C CYS A 315 3.53 -7.37 22.07
N ASP A 316 3.95 -7.65 23.31
CA ASP A 316 5.11 -8.52 23.60
C ASP A 316 4.88 -10.00 23.24
N HIS A 317 3.62 -10.42 23.14
CA HIS A 317 3.27 -11.81 22.83
C HIS A 317 3.26 -12.04 21.31
N GLU A 318 4.38 -12.55 20.77
CA GLU A 318 4.61 -12.78 19.32
C GLU A 318 3.46 -13.49 18.59
N ASP A 319 2.88 -14.57 19.16
CA ASP A 319 1.77 -15.28 18.51
C ASP A 319 0.49 -14.43 18.41
N LEU A 320 0.21 -13.62 19.43
CA LEU A 320 -0.93 -12.70 19.42
C LEU A 320 -0.70 -11.58 18.41
N LEU A 321 0.51 -11.02 18.39
CA LEU A 321 0.88 -9.99 17.43
C LEU A 321 0.72 -10.51 15.99
N ASN A 322 1.26 -11.68 15.67
CA ASN A 322 1.17 -12.30 14.35
C ASN A 322 -0.30 -12.51 13.90
N ILE A 323 -1.14 -13.12 14.74
CA ILE A 323 -2.54 -13.35 14.36
C ILE A 323 -3.34 -12.04 14.23
N THR A 324 -3.01 -11.04 15.06
CA THR A 324 -3.61 -9.69 14.99
C THR A 324 -3.22 -8.97 13.71
N LEU A 325 -1.93 -9.02 13.32
CA LEU A 325 -1.45 -8.47 12.04
C LEU A 325 -2.09 -9.19 10.85
N ARG A 326 -2.24 -10.52 10.88
CA ARG A 326 -2.93 -11.27 9.82
C ARG A 326 -4.42 -10.91 9.70
N LEU A 327 -5.10 -10.67 10.83
CA LEU A 327 -6.47 -10.14 10.80
C LEU A 327 -6.48 -8.73 10.19
N LEU A 328 -5.56 -7.85 10.61
CA LEU A 328 -5.44 -6.50 10.08
C LEU A 328 -5.17 -6.50 8.56
N LEU A 329 -4.35 -7.44 8.07
CA LEU A 329 -4.11 -7.66 6.65
C LEU A 329 -5.41 -8.01 5.91
N ASN A 330 -6.21 -8.95 6.42
CA ASN A 330 -7.51 -9.27 5.81
C ASN A 330 -8.46 -8.06 5.75
N LEU A 331 -8.43 -7.20 6.78
CA LEU A 331 -9.24 -5.98 6.84
C LEU A 331 -8.72 -4.90 5.90
N SER A 332 -7.41 -4.79 5.69
CA SER A 332 -6.78 -3.75 4.85
C SER A 332 -7.12 -3.84 3.35
N PHE A 333 -7.69 -4.95 2.89
CA PHE A 333 -8.26 -5.04 1.54
C PHE A 333 -9.44 -4.07 1.33
N ASP A 334 -10.12 -3.68 2.41
CA ASP A 334 -11.21 -2.71 2.38
C ASP A 334 -10.69 -1.28 2.51
N THR A 335 -11.13 -0.39 1.62
CA THR A 335 -10.68 1.00 1.54
C THR A 335 -11.02 1.82 2.78
N ASP A 336 -12.22 1.65 3.35
CA ASP A 336 -12.62 2.39 4.55
C ASP A 336 -11.86 1.90 5.78
N MET A 337 -11.57 0.59 5.84
CA MET A 337 -10.71 0.04 6.89
C MET A 337 -9.30 0.62 6.85
N ARG A 338 -8.70 0.84 5.67
CA ARG A 338 -7.37 1.50 5.56
C ARG A 338 -7.39 2.90 6.16
N GLY A 339 -8.41 3.69 5.84
CA GLY A 339 -8.61 5.01 6.44
C GLY A 339 -8.71 4.95 7.97
N LYS A 340 -9.45 3.97 8.51
CA LYS A 340 -9.54 3.75 9.98
C LYS A 340 -8.20 3.32 10.58
N ILE A 341 -7.43 2.45 9.93
CA ILE A 341 -6.10 2.01 10.40
C ILE A 341 -5.18 3.23 10.58
N VAL A 342 -5.15 4.12 9.59
CA VAL A 342 -4.36 5.35 9.67
C VAL A 342 -4.89 6.29 10.76
N LYS A 343 -6.20 6.53 10.80
CA LYS A 343 -6.86 7.44 11.78
C LYS A 343 -6.59 7.06 13.24
N VAL A 344 -6.54 5.77 13.55
CA VAL A 344 -6.29 5.26 14.91
C VAL A 344 -4.79 5.26 15.27
N GLY A 345 -3.91 5.66 14.35
CA GLY A 345 -2.48 5.75 14.59
C GLY A 345 -1.76 4.40 14.54
N LEU A 346 -2.29 3.42 13.78
CA LEU A 346 -1.60 2.15 13.55
C LEU A 346 -0.44 2.28 12.55
N LEU A 347 -0.47 3.25 11.63
CA LEU A 347 0.58 3.40 10.61
C LEU A 347 1.99 3.57 11.22
N PRO A 348 2.25 4.49 12.17
CA PRO A 348 3.57 4.58 12.82
C PRO A 348 3.97 3.30 13.58
N LYS A 349 3.00 2.61 14.17
CA LYS A 349 3.23 1.36 14.91
C LYS A 349 3.63 0.22 13.98
N LEU A 350 2.99 0.13 12.81
CA LEU A 350 3.33 -0.85 11.76
C LEU A 350 4.73 -0.55 11.21
N THR A 351 5.05 0.72 10.94
CA THR A 351 6.39 1.15 10.52
C THR A 351 7.48 0.68 11.48
N ALA A 352 7.27 0.81 12.79
CA ALA A 352 8.22 0.35 13.80
C ALA A 352 8.42 -1.18 13.80
N LEU A 353 7.43 -1.95 13.31
CA LEU A 353 7.47 -3.41 13.25
C LEU A 353 8.16 -3.95 11.98
N ILE A 354 8.49 -3.11 10.99
CA ILE A 354 9.16 -3.55 9.74
C ILE A 354 10.49 -4.27 10.04
N ASN A 355 11.23 -3.80 11.05
CA ASN A 355 12.52 -4.37 11.42
C ASN A 355 12.40 -5.74 12.11
N ASN A 356 11.21 -6.15 12.56
CA ASN A 356 10.99 -7.46 13.16
C ASN A 356 10.89 -8.55 12.08
N GLU A 357 11.94 -9.38 11.95
CA GLU A 357 12.04 -10.44 10.95
C GLU A 357 10.86 -11.42 10.95
N ASN A 358 10.24 -11.70 12.11
CA ASN A 358 9.12 -12.63 12.20
C ASN A 358 7.85 -12.10 11.54
N HIS A 359 7.64 -10.78 11.56
CA HIS A 359 6.39 -10.14 11.12
C HIS A 359 6.57 -9.25 9.89
N ARG A 360 7.81 -8.99 9.47
CA ARG A 360 8.18 -8.07 8.38
C ARG A 360 7.31 -8.21 7.15
N VAL A 361 7.18 -9.44 6.62
CA VAL A 361 6.42 -9.70 5.39
C VAL A 361 4.96 -9.27 5.55
N VAL A 362 4.29 -9.67 6.64
CA VAL A 362 2.88 -9.30 6.89
C VAL A 362 2.72 -7.80 7.05
N VAL A 363 3.68 -7.15 7.73
CA VAL A 363 3.70 -5.68 7.91
C VAL A 363 3.87 -4.98 6.58
N LEU A 364 4.82 -5.41 5.73
CA LEU A 364 5.04 -4.84 4.40
C LEU A 364 3.78 -4.98 3.52
N CYS A 365 3.08 -6.12 3.55
CA CYS A 365 1.82 -6.28 2.84
C CYS A 365 0.74 -5.29 3.30
N ILE A 366 0.63 -5.05 4.62
CA ILE A 366 -0.34 -4.09 5.16
C ILE A 366 0.03 -2.67 4.72
N LEU A 367 1.30 -2.29 4.83
CA LEU A 367 1.79 -0.97 4.40
C LEU A 367 1.59 -0.77 2.90
N TYR A 368 1.82 -1.80 2.09
CA TYR A 368 1.51 -1.79 0.66
C TYR A 368 0.03 -1.53 0.40
N HIS A 369 -0.88 -2.23 1.08
CA HIS A 369 -2.31 -1.93 0.92
C HIS A 369 -2.65 -0.49 1.32
N ILE A 370 -2.08 0.03 2.42
CA ILE A 370 -2.29 1.43 2.85
C ILE A 370 -1.76 2.41 1.79
N SER A 371 -0.62 2.13 1.16
CA SER A 371 -0.04 3.00 0.14
C SER A 371 -0.80 3.03 -1.18
N MET A 372 -1.75 2.11 -1.40
CA MET A 372 -2.64 2.14 -2.59
C MET A 372 -3.76 3.20 -2.49
N ASP A 373 -4.09 3.72 -1.31
CA ASP A 373 -5.10 4.79 -1.15
C ASP A 373 -4.39 6.14 -1.06
N ASP A 374 -4.63 7.04 -2.02
CA ASP A 374 -3.96 8.35 -2.09
C ASP A 374 -4.14 9.20 -0.83
N ARG A 375 -5.29 9.09 -0.14
CA ARG A 375 -5.56 9.82 1.10
C ARG A 375 -4.69 9.31 2.25
N CYS A 376 -4.40 8.01 2.26
CA CYS A 376 -3.54 7.38 3.26
C CYS A 376 -2.06 7.47 2.88
N LYS A 377 -1.74 7.52 1.59
CA LYS A 377 -0.39 7.58 1.03
C LYS A 377 0.38 8.78 1.61
N SER A 378 -0.20 9.98 1.58
CA SER A 378 0.43 11.19 2.14
C SER A 378 0.80 11.05 3.63
N MET A 379 0.09 10.22 4.38
CA MET A 379 0.31 10.03 5.82
C MET A 379 1.61 9.28 6.14
N PHE A 380 2.22 8.61 5.16
CA PHE A 380 3.55 8.00 5.32
C PHE A 380 4.65 9.02 5.59
N THR A 381 4.47 10.28 5.14
CA THR A 381 5.43 11.37 5.35
C THR A 381 5.63 11.74 6.82
N TYR A 382 4.63 11.47 7.65
CA TYR A 382 4.69 11.68 9.10
C TYR A 382 5.26 10.48 9.87
N THR A 383 5.88 9.52 9.16
CA THR A 383 6.44 8.30 9.75
C THR A 383 7.85 8.03 9.22
N ASP A 384 8.61 7.20 9.94
CA ASP A 384 9.94 6.74 9.49
C ASP A 384 9.88 5.66 8.40
N CYS A 385 8.71 5.42 7.78
CA CYS A 385 8.56 4.33 6.81
C CYS A 385 9.48 4.51 5.62
N ILE A 386 9.53 5.73 5.06
CA ILE A 386 10.37 6.06 3.92
C ILE A 386 11.86 5.83 4.24
N PRO A 387 12.45 6.41 5.30
CA PRO A 387 13.83 6.12 5.67
C PRO A 387 14.11 4.63 5.90
N VAL A 388 13.19 3.91 6.55
CA VAL A 388 13.36 2.48 6.88
C VAL A 388 13.36 1.61 5.62
N VAL A 389 12.38 1.77 4.72
CA VAL A 389 12.32 0.95 3.49
C VAL A 389 13.53 1.21 2.59
N MET A 390 13.97 2.48 2.49
CA MET A 390 15.16 2.83 1.72
C MET A 390 16.42 2.19 2.29
N LYS A 391 16.58 2.23 3.62
CA LYS A 391 17.68 1.55 4.30
C LYS A 391 17.67 0.04 4.03
N MET A 392 16.50 -0.60 4.07
CA MET A 392 16.39 -2.03 3.77
C MET A 392 16.77 -2.38 2.33
N VAL A 393 16.42 -1.53 1.36
CA VAL A 393 16.87 -1.69 -0.04
C VAL A 393 18.39 -1.56 -0.15
N LEU A 394 19.00 -0.61 0.58
CA LEU A 394 20.45 -0.40 0.58
C LEU A 394 21.24 -1.53 1.25
N GLU A 395 20.71 -2.09 2.33
CA GLU A 395 21.36 -3.16 3.11
C GLU A 395 21.07 -4.55 2.52
N CYS A 396 20.30 -4.64 1.43
CA CYS A 396 19.96 -5.90 0.81
C CYS A 396 21.21 -6.50 0.12
N PRO A 397 21.65 -7.72 0.49
CA PRO A 397 22.75 -8.38 -0.20
C PRO A 397 22.35 -8.62 -1.67
N ASP A 398 23.30 -8.39 -2.58
CA ASP A 398 23.22 -8.28 -4.07
C ASP A 398 22.43 -9.37 -4.87
N LYS A 399 21.51 -10.14 -4.28
CA LYS A 399 20.86 -11.30 -4.92
C LYS A 399 19.34 -11.28 -4.98
N GLN A 400 18.61 -10.60 -4.07
CA GLN A 400 17.15 -10.45 -4.18
C GLN A 400 16.59 -9.53 -3.10
N VAL A 401 15.84 -8.51 -3.52
CA VAL A 401 15.03 -7.66 -2.62
C VAL A 401 13.65 -8.29 -2.48
N ASP A 402 13.08 -8.28 -1.28
CA ASP A 402 11.74 -8.80 -1.02
C ASP A 402 10.70 -8.10 -1.92
N LEU A 403 9.84 -8.88 -2.59
CA LEU A 403 8.84 -8.39 -3.53
C LEU A 403 7.92 -7.32 -2.90
N GLU A 404 7.48 -7.58 -1.66
CA GLU A 404 6.61 -6.69 -0.90
C GLU A 404 7.29 -5.35 -0.59
N LEU A 405 8.60 -5.35 -0.39
CA LEU A 405 9.39 -4.14 -0.16
C LEU A 405 9.47 -3.29 -1.43
N VAL A 406 9.79 -3.92 -2.57
CA VAL A 406 9.87 -3.21 -3.86
C VAL A 406 8.50 -2.63 -4.24
N ALA A 407 7.43 -3.41 -4.09
CA ALA A 407 6.07 -2.98 -4.36
C ALA A 407 5.66 -1.77 -3.50
N LEU A 408 6.04 -1.76 -2.22
CA LEU A 408 5.82 -0.61 -1.34
C LEU A 408 6.63 0.62 -1.80
N CYS A 409 7.90 0.44 -2.18
CA CYS A 409 8.74 1.52 -2.70
C CYS A 409 8.18 2.15 -3.98
N ILE A 410 7.64 1.33 -4.91
CA ILE A 410 6.99 1.82 -6.13
C ILE A 410 5.82 2.73 -5.78
N ASN A 411 4.91 2.28 -4.91
CA ASN A 411 3.72 3.06 -4.53
C ASN A 411 4.07 4.36 -3.78
N LEU A 412 5.17 4.36 -3.04
CA LEU A 412 5.64 5.51 -2.28
C LEU A 412 6.59 6.41 -3.07
N TYR A 413 6.88 6.13 -4.34
CA TYR A 413 7.91 6.84 -5.11
C TYR A 413 7.74 8.36 -5.13
N TYR A 414 6.52 8.87 -5.37
CA TYR A 414 6.28 10.32 -5.35
C TYR A 414 6.61 10.95 -3.99
N LEU A 415 6.39 10.24 -2.88
CA LEU A 415 6.79 10.73 -1.56
C LEU A 415 8.30 10.59 -1.33
N LEU A 416 8.94 9.57 -1.90
CA LEU A 416 10.40 9.46 -1.93
C LEU A 416 11.02 10.67 -2.64
N TYR A 417 10.40 11.15 -3.72
CA TYR A 417 10.83 12.32 -4.49
C TYR A 417 10.85 13.61 -3.67
N TYR A 418 9.82 13.87 -2.86
CA TYR A 418 9.70 15.13 -2.10
C TYR A 418 10.37 15.11 -0.73
N LEU A 419 10.40 13.97 -0.02
CA LEU A 419 10.82 13.94 1.39
C LEU A 419 12.26 13.48 1.62
N THR A 420 12.86 12.71 0.71
CA THR A 420 14.22 12.21 0.95
C THR A 420 15.25 13.18 0.41
N CYS A 421 16.23 13.54 1.26
CA CYS A 421 17.43 14.22 0.81
C CYS A 421 17.98 13.47 -0.40
N CYS A 422 18.30 14.20 -1.48
CA CYS A 422 18.75 13.63 -2.75
C CYS A 422 19.73 12.46 -2.56
N LEU A 423 20.59 12.49 -1.54
CA LEU A 423 21.62 11.48 -1.29
C LEU A 423 21.10 10.04 -1.03
N THR A 424 20.03 9.83 -0.26
CA THR A 424 19.52 8.46 -0.02
C THR A 424 18.77 7.89 -1.22
N CYS A 425 18.04 8.75 -1.95
CA CYS A 425 17.45 8.42 -3.24
C CYS A 425 18.52 8.07 -4.29
N CYS A 426 19.64 8.80 -4.28
CA CYS A 426 20.80 8.53 -5.13
C CYS A 426 21.43 7.15 -4.83
N LEU A 427 21.67 6.84 -3.55
CA LEU A 427 22.28 5.57 -3.16
C LEU A 427 21.40 4.36 -3.48
N THR A 428 20.09 4.50 -3.27
CA THR A 428 19.12 3.43 -3.61
C THR A 428 19.03 3.25 -5.12
N CYS A 429 19.02 4.34 -5.89
CA CYS A 429 19.12 4.28 -7.34
C CYS A 429 20.36 3.50 -7.79
N SER A 430 21.55 3.81 -7.25
CA SER A 430 22.78 3.08 -7.60
C SER A 430 22.70 1.59 -7.26
N GLN A 431 22.15 1.23 -6.10
CA GLN A 431 22.04 -0.17 -5.68
C GLN A 431 21.03 -0.96 -6.55
N VAL A 432 19.84 -0.41 -6.79
CA VAL A 432 18.83 -1.06 -7.64
C VAL A 432 19.34 -1.17 -9.08
N MET A 433 20.03 -0.15 -9.60
CA MET A 433 20.66 -0.22 -10.92
C MET A 433 21.70 -1.33 -11.03
N LYS A 434 22.53 -1.51 -10.01
CA LYS A 434 23.48 -2.63 -9.96
C LYS A 434 22.74 -3.97 -10.06
N MET A 435 21.63 -4.14 -9.35
CA MET A 435 20.80 -5.36 -9.42
C MET A 435 20.21 -5.59 -10.83
N VAL A 436 19.68 -4.55 -11.48
CA VAL A 436 19.13 -4.63 -12.84
C VAL A 436 20.23 -5.00 -13.86
N LEU A 437 21.42 -4.42 -13.74
CA LEU A 437 22.53 -4.63 -14.67
C LEU A 437 23.25 -5.96 -14.46
N GLU A 438 23.43 -6.39 -13.20
CA GLU A 438 24.13 -7.63 -12.83
C GLU A 438 23.23 -8.87 -12.81
N CYS A 439 21.92 -8.71 -13.03
CA CYS A 439 20.97 -9.81 -13.10
C CYS A 439 21.36 -10.81 -14.22
N PRO A 440 21.67 -12.09 -13.88
CA PRO A 440 22.11 -13.09 -14.85
C PRO A 440 20.97 -13.59 -15.74
N ASP A 441 19.72 -13.42 -15.30
CA ASP A 441 18.53 -13.88 -16.02
C ASP A 441 18.23 -13.00 -17.24
N LYS A 442 17.54 -13.58 -18.23
CA LYS A 442 17.14 -12.86 -19.46
C LYS A 442 16.07 -11.79 -19.19
N GLN A 443 15.26 -11.97 -18.14
CA GLN A 443 14.24 -11.02 -17.69
C GLN A 443 14.64 -10.52 -16.31
N VAL A 444 14.55 -9.21 -16.13
CA VAL A 444 14.71 -8.55 -14.83
C VAL A 444 13.36 -8.61 -14.12
N ASP A 445 13.34 -8.70 -12.79
CA ASP A 445 12.10 -8.63 -12.02
C ASP A 445 11.32 -7.35 -12.35
N LEU A 446 10.04 -7.49 -12.72
CA LEU A 446 9.19 -6.38 -13.18
C LEU A 446 9.14 -5.25 -12.17
N GLU A 447 9.08 -5.57 -10.89
CA GLU A 447 9.00 -4.61 -9.79
C GLU A 447 10.30 -3.80 -9.67
N LEU A 448 11.46 -4.42 -9.88
CA LEU A 448 12.74 -3.69 -9.86
C LEU A 448 12.83 -2.71 -11.05
N VAL A 449 12.40 -3.14 -12.23
CA VAL A 449 12.38 -2.26 -13.42
C VAL A 449 11.38 -1.12 -13.22
N ALA A 450 10.19 -1.39 -12.69
CA ALA A 450 9.20 -0.36 -12.39
C ALA A 450 9.72 0.69 -11.41
N LEU A 451 10.43 0.26 -10.35
CA LEU A 451 11.07 1.19 -9.42
C LEU A 451 12.15 2.03 -10.13
N CYS A 452 12.97 1.43 -10.99
CA CYS A 452 13.98 2.14 -11.78
C CYS A 452 13.39 3.14 -12.78
N ILE A 453 12.30 2.78 -13.47
CA ILE A 453 11.56 3.69 -14.37
C ILE A 453 11.12 4.94 -13.61
N ASN A 454 10.52 4.74 -12.44
CA ASN A 454 10.10 5.82 -11.56
C ASN A 454 11.30 6.67 -11.13
N LEU A 455 12.36 6.05 -10.62
CA LEU A 455 13.57 6.76 -10.18
C LEU A 455 14.23 7.58 -11.30
N ALA A 456 14.18 7.12 -12.54
CA ALA A 456 14.75 7.79 -13.72
C ALA A 456 14.00 9.08 -14.12
N ILE A 457 12.79 9.32 -13.60
CA ILE A 457 12.06 10.57 -13.79
C ILE A 457 12.81 11.75 -13.13
N ASN A 458 13.66 11.49 -12.12
CA ASN A 458 14.46 12.54 -11.49
C ASN A 458 15.80 12.76 -12.22
N LYS A 459 16.10 14.02 -12.58
CA LYS A 459 17.32 14.43 -13.29
C LYS A 459 18.62 13.95 -12.64
N ARG A 460 18.74 14.05 -11.31
CA ARG A 460 19.94 13.64 -10.58
C ARG A 460 20.11 12.12 -10.59
N ASN A 461 19.02 11.36 -10.43
CA ASN A 461 19.06 9.90 -10.51
C ASN A 461 19.40 9.44 -11.94
N ALA A 462 18.82 10.06 -12.96
CA ALA A 462 19.16 9.79 -14.36
C ALA A 462 20.65 10.01 -14.64
N GLN A 463 21.25 11.07 -14.09
CA GLN A 463 22.70 11.31 -14.15
C GLN A 463 23.49 10.17 -13.49
N LEU A 464 23.09 9.73 -12.30
CA LEU A 464 23.75 8.62 -11.58
C LEU A 464 23.65 7.30 -12.33
N VAL A 465 22.51 7.02 -12.95
CA VAL A 465 22.32 5.84 -13.81
C VAL A 465 23.33 5.87 -14.98
N CYS A 466 23.62 7.07 -15.50
CA CYS A 466 24.53 7.26 -16.62
C CYS A 466 26.02 7.25 -16.22
N GLU A 467 26.37 7.36 -14.94
CA GLU A 467 27.77 7.41 -14.50
C GLU A 467 28.58 6.17 -14.94
N GLY A 468 29.84 6.39 -15.31
CA GLY A 468 30.75 5.35 -15.76
C GLY A 468 30.30 4.67 -17.06
N SER A 469 29.81 3.43 -16.97
CA SER A 469 29.34 2.65 -18.13
C SER A 469 27.85 2.28 -18.04
N GLY A 470 27.10 2.90 -17.12
CA GLY A 470 25.72 2.53 -16.81
C GLY A 470 24.79 2.61 -18.02
N LEU A 471 24.72 3.75 -18.71
CA LEU A 471 23.90 3.92 -19.93
C LEU A 471 24.27 2.88 -21.00
N LYS A 472 25.57 2.65 -21.21
CA LYS A 472 26.07 1.68 -22.20
C LYS A 472 25.63 0.25 -21.90
N LEU A 473 25.70 -0.16 -20.63
CA LEU A 473 25.25 -1.49 -20.20
C LEU A 473 23.73 -1.62 -20.31
N LEU A 474 22.98 -0.57 -19.94
CA LEU A 474 21.52 -0.53 -20.03
C LEU A 474 21.05 -0.62 -21.49
N MET A 475 21.59 0.21 -22.38
CA MET A 475 21.31 0.19 -23.83
C MET A 475 21.63 -1.17 -24.45
N LYS A 476 22.81 -1.72 -24.16
CA LYS A 476 23.22 -3.04 -24.64
C LYS A 476 22.24 -4.14 -24.19
N ARG A 477 21.76 -4.06 -22.94
CA ARG A 477 20.80 -5.02 -22.41
C ARG A 477 19.43 -4.84 -23.09
N ALA A 478 18.89 -3.62 -23.11
CA ALA A 478 17.60 -3.29 -23.70
C ALA A 478 17.50 -3.73 -25.17
N PHE A 479 18.50 -3.45 -26.00
CA PHE A 479 18.51 -3.91 -27.40
C PHE A 479 18.70 -5.42 -27.55
N LYS A 480 19.47 -6.06 -26.67
CA LYS A 480 19.69 -7.51 -26.71
C LYS A 480 18.42 -8.28 -26.34
N THR A 481 17.66 -7.78 -25.37
CA THR A 481 16.42 -8.41 -24.89
C THR A 481 15.19 -7.92 -25.61
N LYS A 482 15.27 -6.77 -26.31
CA LYS A 482 14.13 -6.02 -26.83
C LYS A 482 13.06 -5.80 -25.76
N ASP A 483 13.48 -5.36 -24.58
CA ASP A 483 12.61 -5.20 -23.41
C ASP A 483 12.05 -3.76 -23.38
N PRO A 484 10.72 -3.56 -23.58
CA PRO A 484 10.12 -2.24 -23.59
C PRO A 484 10.24 -1.51 -22.26
N LEU A 485 10.24 -2.21 -21.11
CA LEU A 485 10.33 -1.56 -19.80
C LEU A 485 11.73 -1.00 -19.55
N LEU A 486 12.77 -1.71 -19.97
CA LEU A 486 14.13 -1.16 -19.94
C LEU A 486 14.27 0.04 -20.88
N MET A 487 13.63 -0.01 -22.05
CA MET A 487 13.68 1.12 -22.99
C MET A 487 12.87 2.33 -22.48
N LYS A 488 11.75 2.12 -21.79
CA LYS A 488 10.99 3.15 -21.07
C LYS A 488 11.83 3.84 -20.00
N MET A 489 12.63 3.07 -19.28
CA MET A 489 13.60 3.64 -18.33
C MET A 489 14.62 4.54 -19.06
N VAL A 490 15.16 4.09 -20.19
CA VAL A 490 16.07 4.89 -21.03
C VAL A 490 15.39 6.15 -21.57
N ARG A 491 14.12 6.07 -21.96
CA ARG A 491 13.31 7.21 -22.37
C ARG A 491 13.24 8.27 -21.28
N ASN A 492 12.93 7.87 -20.04
CA ASN A 492 12.94 8.78 -18.89
C ASN A 492 14.32 9.42 -18.63
N ILE A 493 15.41 8.73 -18.96
CA ILE A 493 16.76 9.31 -18.87
C ILE A 493 16.98 10.37 -19.98
N SER A 494 16.51 10.08 -21.20
CA SER A 494 16.71 10.94 -22.38
C SER A 494 15.99 12.28 -22.31
N GLN A 495 14.92 12.39 -21.52
CA GLN A 495 14.14 13.62 -21.38
C GLN A 495 14.91 14.75 -20.67
N HIS A 496 15.95 14.40 -19.89
CA HIS A 496 16.67 15.37 -19.05
C HIS A 496 17.76 16.10 -19.84
N ASP A 497 17.74 17.44 -19.79
CA ASP A 497 18.80 18.26 -20.37
C ASP A 497 20.13 18.20 -19.62
N GLY A 498 21.20 18.45 -20.35
CA GLY A 498 22.57 18.52 -19.85
C GLY A 498 23.46 17.38 -20.37
N PRO A 499 24.48 16.96 -19.61
CA PRO A 499 25.53 16.07 -20.11
C PRO A 499 25.04 14.67 -20.49
N THR A 500 23.92 14.21 -19.91
CA THR A 500 23.30 12.91 -20.19
C THR A 500 22.78 12.81 -21.62
N LYS A 501 22.18 13.88 -22.16
CA LYS A 501 21.58 13.90 -23.50
C LYS A 501 22.65 13.67 -24.59
N GLY A 502 23.83 14.26 -24.43
CA GLY A 502 24.97 14.04 -25.34
C GLY A 502 25.52 12.61 -25.35
N MET A 503 25.25 11.80 -24.32
CA MET A 503 25.68 10.39 -24.29
C MET A 503 24.88 9.50 -25.26
N PHE A 504 23.73 9.99 -25.75
CA PHE A 504 22.89 9.23 -26.68
C PHE A 504 23.39 9.23 -28.13
N VAL A 505 24.33 10.12 -28.49
CA VAL A 505 24.85 10.26 -29.88
C VAL A 505 25.32 8.91 -30.45
N GLU A 506 25.99 8.09 -29.64
CA GLU A 506 26.50 6.78 -30.08
C GLU A 506 25.40 5.75 -30.40
N TYR A 507 24.16 6.01 -29.98
CA TYR A 507 23.02 5.07 -30.09
C TYR A 507 21.93 5.53 -31.06
N VAL A 508 22.01 6.74 -31.61
CA VAL A 508 20.99 7.30 -32.51
C VAL A 508 20.74 6.39 -33.72
N ALA A 509 21.81 5.84 -34.30
CA ALA A 509 21.75 4.87 -35.39
C ALA A 509 21.03 3.56 -34.99
N ASP A 510 21.35 3.03 -33.80
CA ASP A 510 20.72 1.80 -33.30
C ASP A 510 19.21 2.01 -33.01
N LEU A 511 18.83 3.18 -32.48
CA LEU A 511 17.45 3.58 -32.22
C LEU A 511 16.66 3.69 -33.54
N ALA A 512 17.19 4.39 -34.54
CA ALA A 512 16.57 4.50 -35.85
C ALA A 512 16.40 3.13 -36.54
N ASN A 513 17.41 2.27 -36.41
CA ASN A 513 17.33 0.90 -36.91
C ASN A 513 16.24 0.08 -36.20
N ALA A 514 16.09 0.25 -34.88
CA ALA A 514 15.07 -0.44 -34.10
C ALA A 514 13.65 0.03 -34.45
N ILE A 515 13.43 1.33 -34.66
CA ILE A 515 12.13 1.88 -35.10
C ILE A 515 11.67 1.22 -36.41
N LYS A 516 12.61 1.02 -37.34
CA LYS A 516 12.30 0.40 -38.64
C LYS A 516 12.07 -1.11 -38.56
N ASN A 517 12.89 -1.81 -37.78
CA ASN A 517 13.06 -3.26 -37.90
C ASN A 517 12.57 -4.07 -36.68
N CYS A 518 12.10 -3.41 -35.62
CA CYS A 518 11.51 -4.11 -34.49
C CYS A 518 10.03 -4.43 -34.75
N GLU A 519 9.61 -5.62 -34.33
CA GLU A 519 8.21 -6.07 -34.45
C GLU A 519 7.38 -5.73 -33.20
N ASP A 520 8.05 -5.36 -32.11
CA ASP A 520 7.41 -5.02 -30.83
C ASP A 520 7.10 -3.53 -30.80
N ASP A 521 5.82 -3.18 -30.97
CA ASP A 521 5.36 -1.80 -31.02
C ASP A 521 5.61 -1.06 -29.70
N ASP A 522 5.52 -1.71 -28.54
CA ASP A 522 5.85 -1.09 -27.23
C ASP A 522 7.32 -0.67 -27.20
N PHE A 523 8.23 -1.50 -27.73
CA PHE A 523 9.64 -1.15 -27.82
C PHE A 523 9.91 -0.02 -28.82
N VAL A 524 9.17 0.00 -29.94
CA VAL A 524 9.26 1.05 -30.97
C VAL A 524 8.78 2.39 -30.43
N ILE A 525 7.68 2.41 -29.67
CA ILE A 525 7.16 3.61 -28.99
C ILE A 525 8.26 4.23 -28.12
N GLU A 526 8.94 3.42 -27.30
CA GLU A 526 10.01 3.96 -26.44
C GLU A 526 11.22 4.45 -27.24
N CYS A 527 11.56 3.81 -28.35
CA CYS A 527 12.63 4.28 -29.24
C CYS A 527 12.29 5.59 -29.96
N LEU A 528 11.04 5.74 -30.42
CA LEU A 528 10.53 6.99 -30.98
C LEU A 528 10.58 8.11 -29.93
N GLY A 529 10.10 7.83 -28.72
CA GLY A 529 10.14 8.79 -27.62
C GLY A 529 11.54 9.17 -27.20
N ILE A 530 12.52 8.25 -27.22
CA ILE A 530 13.93 8.60 -27.00
C ILE A 530 14.40 9.57 -28.08
N LEU A 531 14.27 9.24 -29.37
CA LEU A 531 14.72 10.14 -30.45
C LEU A 531 14.00 11.49 -30.42
N GLY A 532 12.71 11.51 -30.09
CA GLY A 532 11.92 12.73 -29.89
C GLY A 532 12.48 13.63 -28.79
N ASN A 533 13.08 13.06 -27.74
CA ASN A 533 13.69 13.83 -26.65
C ASN A 533 15.09 14.39 -26.99
N LEU A 534 15.78 13.90 -28.03
CA LEU A 534 17.19 14.20 -28.28
C LEU A 534 17.40 15.52 -29.04
N THR A 535 17.31 16.66 -28.35
CA THR A 535 17.80 17.93 -28.91
C THR A 535 19.31 18.09 -28.72
N ILE A 536 20.09 17.40 -29.56
CA ILE A 536 21.56 17.41 -29.51
C ILE A 536 22.12 18.36 -30.59
N PRO A 537 22.93 19.38 -30.23
CA PRO A 537 23.60 20.24 -31.21
C PRO A 537 24.47 19.43 -32.18
N ASP A 538 24.52 19.85 -33.44
CA ASP A 538 25.33 19.24 -34.51
C ASP A 538 24.96 17.78 -34.88
N LEU A 539 23.86 17.23 -34.36
CA LEU A 539 23.37 15.93 -34.78
C LEU A 539 22.71 16.03 -36.15
N ASN A 540 23.24 15.29 -37.13
CA ASN A 540 22.72 15.29 -38.49
C ASN A 540 21.47 14.40 -38.61
N TYR A 541 20.32 14.97 -38.29
CA TYR A 541 19.02 14.31 -38.45
C TYR A 541 18.68 14.02 -39.91
N GLU A 542 19.15 14.84 -40.85
CA GLU A 542 18.90 14.66 -42.28
C GLU A 542 19.43 13.31 -42.76
N LEU A 543 20.69 13.00 -42.42
CA LEU A 543 21.34 11.73 -42.75
C LEU A 543 20.61 10.56 -42.08
N LEU A 544 20.18 10.73 -40.83
CA LEU A 544 19.45 9.70 -40.09
C LEU A 544 18.11 9.36 -40.76
N LEU A 545 17.34 10.38 -41.14
CA LEU A 545 16.05 10.21 -41.80
C LEU A 545 16.21 9.49 -43.16
N GLN A 546 17.28 9.78 -43.89
CA GLN A 546 17.58 9.17 -45.19
C GLN A 546 18.09 7.73 -45.07
N GLU A 547 19.12 7.48 -44.25
CA GLU A 547 19.76 6.15 -44.16
C GLU A 547 18.80 5.07 -43.66
N TYR A 548 17.91 5.43 -42.73
CA TYR A 548 16.96 4.51 -42.12
C TYR A 548 15.58 4.55 -42.77
N ASP A 549 15.35 5.38 -43.80
CA ASP A 549 14.05 5.53 -44.49
C ASP A 549 12.92 5.91 -43.51
N LEU A 550 13.24 6.74 -42.51
CA LEU A 550 12.28 7.15 -41.49
C LEU A 550 11.20 8.09 -42.06
N VAL A 551 11.49 8.80 -43.16
CA VAL A 551 10.48 9.63 -43.84
C VAL A 551 9.30 8.78 -44.33
N THR A 552 9.58 7.61 -44.92
CA THR A 552 8.53 6.69 -45.37
C THR A 552 7.76 6.11 -44.18
N PHE A 553 8.47 5.78 -43.09
CA PHE A 553 7.86 5.33 -41.84
C PHE A 553 6.91 6.38 -41.26
N ILE A 554 7.38 7.62 -41.09
CA ILE A 554 6.59 8.76 -40.57
C ILE A 554 5.33 8.93 -41.41
N LYS A 555 5.47 8.94 -42.74
CA LYS A 555 4.33 9.09 -43.64
C LYS A 555 3.32 7.97 -43.52
N ASP A 556 3.77 6.76 -43.24
CA ASP A 556 2.85 5.64 -43.07
C ASP A 556 2.11 5.75 -41.73
N LYS A 557 2.83 6.02 -40.64
CA LYS A 557 2.26 6.10 -39.29
C LYS A 557 1.32 7.29 -39.07
N LEU A 558 1.56 8.43 -39.74
CA LEU A 558 0.70 9.62 -39.63
C LEU A 558 -0.62 9.51 -40.41
N LYS A 559 -0.84 8.46 -41.21
CA LYS A 559 -2.14 8.27 -41.88
C LYS A 559 -3.21 7.97 -40.82
N PRO A 560 -4.36 8.68 -40.85
CA PRO A 560 -5.44 8.42 -39.91
C PRO A 560 -5.86 6.95 -39.87
N GLY A 561 -5.82 6.35 -38.68
CA GLY A 561 -6.22 4.96 -38.44
C GLY A 561 -5.21 3.88 -38.87
N ASN A 562 -3.99 4.26 -39.28
CA ASN A 562 -2.96 3.29 -39.72
C ASN A 562 -2.00 2.84 -38.59
N ALA A 563 -2.02 3.53 -37.45
CA ALA A 563 -1.21 3.20 -36.28
C ALA A 563 -2.00 3.45 -34.99
N GLU A 564 -1.57 2.84 -33.89
CA GLU A 564 -2.10 3.11 -32.55
C GLU A 564 -1.75 4.52 -32.09
N ASP A 565 -2.57 5.09 -31.21
CA ASP A 565 -2.50 6.50 -30.82
C ASP A 565 -1.16 6.87 -30.18
N ASP A 566 -0.60 5.99 -29.35
CA ASP A 566 0.72 6.18 -28.74
C ASP A 566 1.84 6.24 -29.79
N VAL A 567 1.81 5.36 -30.81
CA VAL A 567 2.80 5.40 -31.91
C VAL A 567 2.65 6.68 -32.73
N VAL A 568 1.42 7.11 -32.98
CA VAL A 568 1.13 8.36 -33.70
C VAL A 568 1.69 9.55 -32.93
N LEU A 569 1.41 9.65 -31.63
CA LEU A 569 1.85 10.73 -30.77
C LEU A 569 3.38 10.84 -30.77
N GLU A 570 4.10 9.74 -30.51
CA GLU A 570 5.57 9.76 -30.51
C GLU A 570 6.16 10.09 -31.90
N THR A 571 5.47 9.68 -32.98
CA THR A 571 5.87 10.04 -34.35
C THR A 571 5.73 11.54 -34.58
N VAL A 572 4.64 12.17 -34.12
CA VAL A 572 4.45 13.63 -34.22
C VAL A 572 5.51 14.37 -33.40
N ILE A 573 5.82 13.90 -32.19
CA ILE A 573 6.87 14.48 -31.33
C ILE A 573 8.23 14.42 -32.06
N LEU A 574 8.59 13.25 -32.63
CA LEU A 574 9.82 13.11 -33.41
C LEU A 574 9.85 14.09 -34.60
N VAL A 575 8.73 14.24 -35.33
CA VAL A 575 8.63 15.21 -36.43
C VAL A 575 8.88 16.63 -35.93
N GLY A 576 8.35 17.00 -34.77
CA GLY A 576 8.60 18.31 -34.15
C GLY A 576 10.07 18.53 -33.87
N THR A 577 10.71 17.55 -33.24
CA THR A 577 12.13 17.58 -32.89
C THR A 577 13.02 17.73 -34.12
N VAL A 578 12.85 16.89 -35.14
CA VAL A 578 13.71 16.99 -36.35
C VAL A 578 13.40 18.24 -37.19
N SER A 579 12.21 18.84 -37.06
CA SER A 579 11.85 20.06 -37.78
C SER A 579 12.48 21.33 -37.22
N THR A 580 13.23 21.23 -36.12
CA THR A 580 14.13 22.30 -35.66
C THR A 580 15.22 22.61 -36.69
N ASP A 581 15.64 21.61 -37.48
CA ASP A 581 16.61 21.74 -38.56
C ASP A 581 15.93 22.05 -39.90
N GLU A 582 16.44 23.07 -40.62
CA GLU A 582 15.84 23.56 -41.87
C GLU A 582 15.83 22.50 -42.97
N ASP A 583 16.92 21.74 -43.13
CA ASP A 583 17.06 20.73 -44.18
C ASP A 583 16.09 19.56 -43.93
N CYS A 584 15.94 19.13 -42.68
CA CYS A 584 14.95 18.14 -42.27
C CYS A 584 13.51 18.63 -42.50
N ALA A 585 13.18 19.85 -42.08
CA ALA A 585 11.86 20.44 -42.27
C ALA A 585 11.51 20.53 -43.77
N ALA A 586 12.45 20.97 -44.60
CA ALA A 586 12.29 21.01 -46.06
C ALA A 586 12.09 19.62 -46.68
N MET A 587 12.80 18.60 -46.18
CA MET A 587 12.64 17.20 -46.62
C MET A 587 11.23 16.66 -46.30
N LEU A 588 10.76 16.87 -45.07
CA LEU A 588 9.44 16.43 -44.63
C LEU A 588 8.31 17.15 -45.38
N SER A 589 8.47 18.45 -45.63
CA SER A 589 7.57 19.24 -46.48
C SER A 589 7.46 18.66 -47.89
N LYS A 590 8.59 18.42 -48.57
CA LYS A 590 8.62 17.81 -49.92
C LYS A 590 8.02 16.40 -49.93
N ALA A 591 8.12 15.68 -48.83
CA ALA A 591 7.53 14.35 -48.68
C ALA A 591 6.00 14.39 -48.46
N GLY A 592 5.41 15.56 -48.20
CA GLY A 592 3.97 15.76 -48.00
C GLY A 592 3.51 15.55 -46.55
N VAL A 593 4.42 15.59 -45.58
CA VAL A 593 4.11 15.35 -44.15
C VAL A 593 3.19 16.44 -43.59
N ILE A 594 3.34 17.70 -44.02
CA ILE A 594 2.48 18.82 -43.57
C ILE A 594 1.01 18.53 -43.84
N GLN A 595 0.66 18.03 -45.03
CA GLN A 595 -0.73 17.69 -45.36
C GLN A 595 -1.24 16.52 -44.50
N GLN A 596 -0.39 15.52 -44.22
CA GLN A 596 -0.78 14.40 -43.37
C GLN A 596 -1.04 14.83 -41.92
N LEU A 597 -0.27 15.78 -41.39
CA LEU A 597 -0.51 16.36 -40.06
C LEU A 597 -1.85 17.10 -40.01
N ILE A 598 -2.26 17.78 -41.08
CA ILE A 598 -3.58 18.42 -41.17
C ILE A 598 -4.70 17.37 -41.23
N ASP A 599 -4.52 16.31 -42.02
CA ASP A 599 -5.49 15.22 -42.10
C ASP A 599 -5.64 14.53 -40.74
N LEU A 600 -4.53 14.37 -40.01
CA LEU A 600 -4.50 13.80 -38.66
C LEU A 600 -5.15 14.73 -37.64
N LEU A 601 -4.86 16.03 -37.69
CA LEU A 601 -5.49 17.05 -36.84
C LEU A 601 -7.02 17.00 -36.96
N ASN A 602 -7.53 16.82 -38.18
CA ASN A 602 -8.98 16.65 -38.42
C ASN A 602 -9.55 15.34 -37.89
N ALA A 603 -8.77 14.27 -37.95
CA ALA A 603 -9.20 12.96 -37.46
C ALA A 603 -9.16 12.85 -35.93
N LYS A 604 -8.31 13.65 -35.25
CA LYS A 604 -8.00 13.55 -33.83
C LYS A 604 -8.33 14.81 -33.03
N GLN A 605 -9.35 15.58 -33.43
CA GLN A 605 -9.76 16.83 -32.76
C GLN A 605 -10.21 16.66 -31.30
N GLU A 606 -10.50 15.44 -30.85
CA GLU A 606 -10.89 15.14 -29.46
C GLU A 606 -9.70 14.77 -28.56
N ASP A 607 -8.49 14.65 -29.13
CA ASP A 607 -7.26 14.29 -28.41
C ASP A 607 -6.36 15.53 -28.28
N ASP A 608 -6.52 16.25 -27.16
CA ASP A 608 -5.81 17.49 -26.87
C ASP A 608 -4.29 17.36 -26.98
N GLU A 609 -3.71 16.21 -26.61
CA GLU A 609 -2.26 16.01 -26.62
C GLU A 609 -1.75 15.88 -28.07
N VAL A 610 -2.42 15.07 -28.90
CA VAL A 610 -2.08 14.96 -30.32
C VAL A 610 -2.26 16.31 -31.03
N VAL A 611 -3.33 17.05 -30.72
CA VAL A 611 -3.57 18.40 -31.27
C VAL A 611 -2.43 19.33 -30.87
N LEU A 612 -2.06 19.38 -29.59
CA LEU A 612 -0.98 20.22 -29.08
C LEU A 612 0.35 19.93 -29.79
N GLN A 613 0.71 18.66 -29.92
CA GLN A 613 1.96 18.27 -30.59
C GLN A 613 1.94 18.61 -32.09
N ILE A 614 0.82 18.44 -32.79
CA ILE A 614 0.72 18.84 -34.21
C ILE A 614 0.87 20.36 -34.37
N VAL A 615 0.22 21.14 -33.50
CA VAL A 615 0.36 22.61 -33.50
C VAL A 615 1.81 23.01 -33.22
N TYR A 616 2.49 22.33 -32.30
CA TYR A 616 3.90 22.54 -32.03
C TYR A 616 4.79 22.21 -33.25
N VAL A 617 4.48 21.17 -34.02
CA VAL A 617 5.18 20.90 -35.29
C VAL A 617 5.02 22.09 -36.26
N PHE A 618 3.82 22.65 -36.39
CA PHE A 618 3.61 23.82 -37.25
C PHE A 618 4.35 25.05 -36.73
N TYR A 619 4.38 25.25 -35.41
CA TYR A 619 5.19 26.28 -34.77
C TYR A 619 6.68 26.12 -35.13
N GLN A 620 7.24 24.92 -35.09
CA GLN A 620 8.64 24.69 -35.49
C GLN A 620 8.85 24.95 -36.99
N MET A 621 7.97 24.40 -37.83
CA MET A 621 8.11 24.52 -39.28
C MET A 621 7.85 25.94 -39.81
N ILE A 622 7.13 26.83 -39.11
CA ILE A 622 6.86 28.18 -39.63
C ILE A 622 8.12 29.07 -39.64
N PHE A 623 9.13 28.75 -38.82
CA PHE A 623 10.39 29.50 -38.79
C PHE A 623 11.22 29.33 -40.07
N HIS A 624 11.10 28.21 -40.77
CA HIS A 624 11.87 27.93 -41.98
C HIS A 624 11.14 28.41 -43.25
N GLU A 625 11.85 29.09 -44.15
CA GLU A 625 11.26 29.67 -45.37
C GLU A 625 10.64 28.57 -46.27
N ALA A 626 11.32 27.43 -46.39
CA ALA A 626 10.92 26.30 -47.25
C ALA A 626 9.58 25.66 -46.88
N THR A 627 9.17 25.74 -45.61
CA THR A 627 7.94 25.17 -45.07
C THR A 627 6.87 26.23 -44.82
N ARG A 628 7.28 27.46 -44.47
CA ARG A 628 6.39 28.59 -44.21
C ARG A 628 5.44 28.85 -45.38
N GLU A 629 5.94 28.89 -46.60
CA GLU A 629 5.09 29.12 -47.77
C GLU A 629 4.04 28.03 -47.95
N VAL A 630 4.43 26.76 -47.74
CA VAL A 630 3.51 25.61 -47.87
C VAL A 630 2.42 25.69 -46.82
N ILE A 631 2.77 25.95 -45.56
CA ILE A 631 1.82 26.07 -44.45
C ILE A 631 0.82 27.21 -44.71
N ILE A 632 1.28 28.39 -45.14
CA ILE A 632 0.44 29.58 -45.30
C ILE A 632 -0.42 29.55 -46.58
N LYS A 633 0.16 29.10 -47.70
CA LYS A 633 -0.45 29.25 -49.04
C LYS A 633 -1.06 27.95 -49.57
N ASP A 634 -0.39 26.83 -49.33
CA ASP A 634 -0.75 25.55 -49.97
C ASP A 634 -1.63 24.66 -49.09
N THR A 635 -1.88 25.05 -47.84
CA THR A 635 -2.66 24.27 -46.88
C THR A 635 -3.74 25.07 -46.16
N GLN A 636 -4.56 24.39 -45.35
CA GLN A 636 -5.58 25.00 -44.50
C GLN A 636 -5.10 25.21 -43.05
N ALA A 637 -3.81 25.04 -42.77
CA ALA A 637 -3.27 25.11 -41.40
C ALA A 637 -3.59 26.45 -40.73
N SER A 638 -3.45 27.58 -41.43
CA SER A 638 -3.78 28.91 -40.87
C SER A 638 -5.24 29.07 -40.46
N ALA A 639 -6.18 28.42 -41.14
CA ALA A 639 -7.59 28.43 -40.75
C ALA A 639 -7.82 27.59 -39.48
N TYR A 640 -7.25 26.38 -39.43
CA TYR A 640 -7.36 25.52 -38.24
C TYR A 640 -6.73 26.17 -37.00
N LEU A 641 -5.59 26.82 -37.13
CA LEU A 641 -4.94 27.53 -36.01
C LEU A 641 -5.82 28.67 -35.47
N ILE A 642 -6.57 29.37 -36.32
CA ILE A 642 -7.56 30.37 -35.90
C ILE A 642 -8.73 29.72 -35.15
N ASP A 643 -9.18 28.54 -35.55
CA ASP A 643 -10.23 27.84 -34.80
C ASP A 643 -9.71 27.40 -33.42
N LEU A 644 -8.49 26.86 -33.36
CA LEU A 644 -7.84 26.37 -32.13
C LEU A 644 -7.41 27.46 -31.14
N MET A 645 -7.35 28.74 -31.55
CA MET A 645 -7.13 29.83 -30.58
C MET A 645 -8.28 29.97 -29.56
N HIS A 646 -9.43 29.35 -29.85
CA HIS A 646 -10.61 29.28 -28.98
C HIS A 646 -10.73 27.95 -28.23
N ASP A 647 -9.69 27.10 -28.28
CA ASP A 647 -9.71 25.78 -27.67
C ASP A 647 -9.86 25.86 -26.13
N LYS A 648 -10.37 24.81 -25.48
CA LYS A 648 -10.50 24.75 -24.03
C LYS A 648 -9.15 24.63 -23.33
N ASN A 649 -8.19 23.94 -23.94
CA ASN A 649 -6.85 23.75 -23.44
C ASN A 649 -6.02 25.04 -23.59
N ALA A 650 -5.47 25.53 -22.47
CA ALA A 650 -4.72 26.79 -22.46
C ALA A 650 -3.41 26.73 -23.25
N GLU A 651 -2.75 25.57 -23.28
CA GLU A 651 -1.47 25.41 -23.97
C GLU A 651 -1.66 25.37 -25.48
N ILE A 652 -2.71 24.71 -25.97
CA ILE A 652 -3.06 24.73 -27.40
C ILE A 652 -3.30 26.17 -27.84
N ARG A 653 -4.07 26.95 -27.06
CA ARG A 653 -4.30 28.37 -27.36
C ARG A 653 -3.00 29.16 -27.43
N LYS A 654 -2.09 28.97 -26.47
CA LYS A 654 -0.80 29.68 -26.39
C LYS A 654 0.08 29.40 -27.61
N VAL A 655 0.29 28.13 -27.95
CA VAL A 655 1.14 27.76 -29.10
C VAL A 655 0.48 28.19 -30.43
N CYS A 656 -0.84 28.07 -30.55
CA CYS A 656 -1.57 28.59 -31.71
C CYS A 656 -1.40 30.10 -31.86
N ASP A 657 -1.55 30.88 -30.78
CA ASP A 657 -1.46 32.33 -30.81
C ASP A 657 -0.08 32.80 -31.29
N ASN A 658 0.98 32.19 -30.76
CA ASN A 658 2.37 32.43 -31.17
C ASN A 658 2.60 32.09 -32.65
N THR A 659 2.06 30.95 -33.10
CA THR A 659 2.20 30.50 -34.50
C THR A 659 1.47 31.46 -35.45
N LEU A 660 0.28 31.94 -35.05
CA LEU A 660 -0.51 32.89 -35.82
C LEU A 660 0.16 34.27 -35.90
N ASP A 661 0.87 34.72 -34.86
CA ASP A 661 1.62 35.97 -34.91
C ASP A 661 2.74 35.91 -35.96
N ILE A 662 3.48 34.80 -36.00
CA ILE A 662 4.52 34.59 -37.02
C ILE A 662 3.88 34.58 -38.42
N ILE A 663 2.72 33.93 -38.60
CA ILE A 663 1.99 33.96 -39.88
C ILE A 663 1.57 35.39 -40.23
N ALA A 664 1.04 36.15 -39.27
CA ALA A 664 0.55 37.51 -39.48
C ALA A 664 1.66 38.52 -39.84
N GLU A 665 2.88 38.28 -39.38
CA GLU A 665 4.06 39.06 -39.76
C GLU A 665 4.55 38.75 -41.18
N ASN A 666 4.32 37.52 -41.66
CA ASN A 666 4.86 37.03 -42.93
C ASN A 666 3.87 37.04 -44.10
N ASP A 667 2.57 37.19 -43.85
CA ASP A 667 1.54 37.29 -44.90
C ASP A 667 0.51 38.39 -44.59
N GLU A 668 0.35 39.33 -45.52
CA GLU A 668 -0.50 40.52 -45.32
C GLU A 668 -2.01 40.18 -45.30
N GLU A 669 -2.44 39.17 -46.06
CA GLU A 669 -3.84 38.78 -46.15
C GLU A 669 -4.26 38.04 -44.88
N TRP A 670 -3.48 37.04 -44.47
CA TRP A 670 -3.67 36.33 -43.22
C TRP A 670 -3.48 37.25 -42.02
N GLY A 671 -2.51 38.17 -42.04
CA GLY A 671 -2.31 39.14 -40.97
C GLY A 671 -3.53 40.03 -40.71
N LYS A 672 -4.30 40.41 -41.74
CA LYS A 672 -5.58 41.12 -41.56
C LYS A 672 -6.66 40.23 -40.96
N LYS A 673 -6.77 38.97 -41.40
CA LYS A 673 -7.76 38.00 -40.90
C LYS A 673 -7.50 37.65 -39.43
N ILE A 674 -6.26 37.32 -39.08
CA ILE A 674 -5.83 36.97 -37.73
C ILE A 674 -6.06 38.12 -36.77
N LYS A 675 -5.67 39.36 -37.13
CA LYS A 675 -5.93 40.54 -36.30
C LYS A 675 -7.42 40.78 -36.05
N LEU A 676 -8.25 40.55 -37.06
CA LEU A 676 -9.71 40.70 -36.93
C LEU A 676 -10.30 39.66 -35.97
N GLU A 677 -9.89 38.39 -36.07
CA GLU A 677 -10.38 37.34 -35.17
C GLU A 677 -9.85 37.51 -33.75
N LYS A 678 -8.55 37.85 -33.55
CA LYS A 678 -8.00 38.23 -32.24
C LYS A 678 -8.78 39.38 -31.60
N PHE A 679 -9.13 40.40 -32.37
CA PHE A 679 -9.95 41.53 -31.89
C PHE A 679 -11.37 41.10 -31.50
N ARG A 680 -12.04 40.27 -32.31
CA ARG A 680 -13.38 39.75 -32.00
C ARG A 680 -13.37 38.92 -30.73
N TRP A 681 -12.36 38.07 -30.58
CA TRP A 681 -12.21 37.22 -29.42
C TRP A 681 -12.02 38.02 -28.13
N HIS A 682 -11.08 38.98 -28.14
CA HIS A 682 -10.87 39.88 -27.01
C HIS A 682 -12.16 40.59 -26.58
N ASN A 683 -12.91 41.12 -27.55
CA ASN A 683 -14.18 41.79 -27.26
C ASN A 683 -15.25 40.82 -26.76
N SER A 684 -15.28 39.58 -27.25
CA SER A 684 -16.22 38.55 -26.76
C SER A 684 -15.97 38.22 -25.30
N GLN A 685 -14.71 38.03 -24.89
CA GLN A 685 -14.35 37.81 -23.49
C GLN A 685 -14.69 39.02 -22.61
N TRP A 686 -14.45 40.24 -23.11
CA TRP A 686 -14.83 41.45 -22.41
C TRP A 686 -16.35 41.56 -22.22
N LEU A 687 -17.14 41.23 -23.26
CA LEU A 687 -18.60 41.23 -23.20
C LEU A 687 -19.12 40.19 -22.20
N GLU A 688 -18.56 38.97 -22.19
CA GLU A 688 -18.91 37.92 -21.22
C GLU A 688 -18.58 38.34 -19.77
N MET A 689 -17.44 38.99 -19.55
CA MET A 689 -17.08 39.57 -18.25
C MET A 689 -18.05 40.67 -17.81
N VAL A 690 -18.51 41.50 -18.74
CA VAL A 690 -19.48 42.57 -18.45
C VAL A 690 -20.88 42.00 -18.18
N GLU A 691 -21.32 40.99 -18.92
CA GLU A 691 -22.61 40.32 -18.72
C GLU A 691 -22.65 39.52 -17.40
N SER A 692 -21.59 38.80 -17.06
CA SER A 692 -21.49 38.06 -15.79
C SER A 692 -21.52 38.98 -14.56
N ARG A 693 -20.86 40.14 -14.63
CA ARG A 693 -20.98 41.18 -13.59
C ARG A 693 -22.39 41.75 -13.45
N GLN A 694 -23.13 41.89 -14.55
CA GLN A 694 -24.53 42.33 -14.52
C GLN A 694 -25.47 41.27 -13.92
N MET A 695 -25.14 39.97 -14.05
CA MET A 695 -25.91 38.89 -13.44
C MET A 695 -25.65 38.78 -11.92
N ASP A 696 -24.41 38.95 -11.46
CA ASP A 696 -24.09 38.99 -10.03
C ASP A 696 -24.78 40.17 -9.31
N ASP A 697 -24.86 41.34 -9.96
CA ASP A 697 -25.62 42.49 -9.46
C ASP A 697 -27.15 42.26 -9.48
N SER A 698 -27.67 41.45 -10.41
CA SER A 698 -29.11 41.14 -10.49
C SER A 698 -29.56 40.04 -9.52
N ASP A 699 -28.70 39.09 -9.17
CA ASP A 699 -29.01 38.05 -8.17
C ASP A 699 -28.83 38.57 -6.73
N ALA A 700 -27.94 39.56 -6.52
CA ALA A 700 -27.82 40.30 -5.27
C ALA A 700 -29.06 41.17 -4.94
N LEU A 701 -29.93 41.44 -5.92
CA LEU A 701 -31.16 42.23 -5.73
C LEU A 701 -32.40 41.38 -5.33
N MET A 702 -32.30 40.04 -5.31
CA MET A 702 -33.43 39.15 -4.97
C MET A 702 -33.35 38.50 -3.59
N TYR A 703 -32.18 38.52 -2.94
CA TYR A 703 -32.04 38.17 -1.53
C TYR A 703 -31.61 39.41 -0.76
N GLY A 704 -32.55 39.98 0.00
CA GLY A 704 -32.29 41.14 0.83
C GLY A 704 -31.16 40.89 1.83
N ASP A 705 -30.25 41.86 1.87
CA ASP A 705 -29.50 42.33 3.04
C ASP A 705 -28.75 41.25 3.85
N ASP A 706 -27.50 40.99 3.48
CA ASP A 706 -26.35 41.09 4.41
C ASP A 706 -25.07 40.50 3.78
N GLY A 707 -24.03 41.34 3.62
CA GLY A 707 -22.67 40.85 3.38
C GLY A 707 -21.80 41.75 2.49
N PHE A 708 -21.09 42.69 3.12
CA PHE A 708 -20.02 43.52 2.53
C PHE A 708 -19.06 42.73 1.60
N GLY A 709 -19.00 43.10 0.32
CA GLY A 709 -17.93 42.76 -0.62
C GLY A 709 -16.86 43.87 -0.68
N PRO A 710 -15.55 43.58 -0.61
CA PRO A 710 -14.53 44.60 -0.38
C PRO A 710 -13.90 45.10 -1.69
N TYR A 711 -14.64 45.67 -2.63
CA TYR A 711 -14.03 46.37 -3.78
C TYR A 711 -14.90 47.53 -4.25
N LEU A 712 -14.96 48.58 -3.44
CA LEU A 712 -15.33 49.92 -3.88
C LEU A 712 -14.12 50.84 -3.68
N HIS A 713 -13.33 50.99 -4.73
CA HIS A 713 -12.63 52.25 -4.98
C HIS A 713 -12.69 52.57 -6.48
N GLU A 714 -13.42 53.65 -6.77
CA GLU A 714 -13.45 54.39 -8.02
C GLU A 714 -12.02 54.78 -8.44
N GLU A 715 -11.54 54.26 -9.57
CA GLU A 715 -10.61 54.96 -10.47
C GLU A 715 -10.93 54.51 -11.91
N ASP A 716 -10.95 55.46 -12.84
CA ASP A 716 -11.38 55.29 -14.24
C ASP A 716 -10.66 54.12 -14.95
N ILE A 717 -11.44 53.16 -15.45
CA ILE A 717 -10.99 51.95 -16.17
C ILE A 717 -10.15 52.24 -17.43
N LEU A 718 -10.14 53.49 -17.91
CA LEU A 718 -9.40 53.91 -19.11
C LEU A 718 -7.93 54.29 -18.84
N ASP A 719 -7.50 54.39 -17.58
CA ASP A 719 -6.14 54.84 -17.22
C ASP A 719 -5.21 53.71 -16.76
N ARG A 720 -5.57 52.43 -16.99
CA ARG A 720 -4.64 51.31 -16.75
C ARG A 720 -3.71 51.08 -17.95
N PRO A 721 -2.38 51.23 -17.79
CA PRO A 721 -1.41 50.91 -18.85
C PRO A 721 -1.39 49.42 -19.22
N ASP A 722 -1.89 48.56 -18.33
CA ASP A 722 -1.84 47.09 -18.42
C ASP A 722 -2.87 46.50 -19.41
N LEU A 723 -3.68 47.35 -20.06
CA LEU A 723 -4.68 46.95 -21.05
C LEU A 723 -4.21 47.09 -22.50
N PHE A 724 -3.02 47.65 -22.74
CA PHE A 724 -2.50 47.90 -24.10
C PHE A 724 -1.20 47.17 -24.45
N TYR A 725 -0.51 46.55 -23.48
CA TYR A 725 0.65 45.69 -23.75
C TYR A 725 0.68 44.57 -22.71
N THR A 726 0.44 43.33 -23.15
CA THR A 726 0.79 42.14 -22.39
C THR A 726 2.29 42.14 -22.09
N HIS A 727 2.60 41.85 -20.83
CA HIS A 727 3.94 41.71 -20.25
C HIS A 727 4.99 41.17 -21.22
N ALA A 728 5.86 42.06 -21.68
CA ALA A 728 7.25 41.72 -21.86
C ALA A 728 7.85 41.64 -20.45
N ASP A 729 8.09 40.43 -19.95
CA ASP A 729 8.92 40.28 -18.77
C ASP A 729 10.31 40.85 -19.05
N ALA A 730 10.77 41.60 -18.06
CA ALA A 730 12.05 42.28 -18.06
C ALA A 730 13.18 41.26 -17.90
N ASP A 731 13.56 40.63 -18.99
CA ASP A 731 14.98 40.55 -19.35
C ASP A 731 15.10 40.57 -20.88
N GLY A 732 15.46 41.74 -21.41
CA GLY A 732 15.67 41.95 -22.83
C GLY A 732 16.93 41.24 -23.31
N MET A 733 16.81 39.96 -23.63
CA MET A 733 17.73 39.25 -24.52
C MET A 733 16.91 38.47 -25.53
N ILE A 734 16.78 39.05 -26.72
CA ILE A 734 16.47 38.30 -27.94
C ILE A 734 17.63 37.31 -28.13
N LEU A 735 17.46 36.08 -27.64
CA LEU A 735 18.30 34.97 -28.07
C LEU A 735 17.77 34.53 -29.43
N HIS A 736 18.42 35.06 -30.47
CA HIS A 736 18.48 34.40 -31.77
C HIS A 736 19.18 33.05 -31.55
N ASP A 737 18.43 32.02 -31.17
CA ASP A 737 18.81 30.61 -31.35
C ASP A 737 17.55 29.74 -31.22
N GLY A 738 17.17 29.10 -32.32
CA GLY A 738 15.92 28.35 -32.51
C GLY A 738 15.84 27.00 -31.81
N ASN A 739 16.34 26.88 -30.58
CA ASN A 739 16.30 25.64 -29.80
C ASN A 739 15.44 25.82 -28.55
N VAL A 740 14.13 25.64 -28.69
CA VAL A 740 13.18 25.51 -27.57
C VAL A 740 12.44 24.19 -27.76
N SER A 741 12.74 23.18 -26.94
CA SER A 741 12.01 21.90 -26.92
C SER A 741 10.61 22.09 -26.34
N PRO A 742 9.62 21.21 -26.60
CA PRO A 742 8.33 21.26 -25.90
C PRO A 742 8.50 21.29 -24.37
N SER A 743 9.55 20.64 -23.83
CA SER A 743 9.90 20.62 -22.40
C SER A 743 10.12 22.01 -21.81
N ASP A 744 10.71 22.94 -22.56
CA ASP A 744 11.01 24.29 -22.07
C ASP A 744 9.76 25.20 -22.03
N LEU A 745 8.73 24.86 -22.81
CA LEU A 745 7.38 25.45 -22.71
C LEU A 745 6.54 24.79 -21.60
N LEU A 746 6.84 23.54 -21.26
CA LEU A 746 6.12 22.69 -20.28
C LEU A 746 6.62 22.84 -18.83
N ASP A 747 7.78 23.47 -18.60
CA ASP A 747 8.41 23.55 -17.28
C ASP A 747 7.64 24.43 -16.27
N ASP A 748 6.65 25.22 -16.69
CA ASP A 748 5.87 26.04 -15.76
C ASP A 748 4.69 25.29 -15.12
N TYR A 749 4.03 24.33 -15.79
CA TYR A 749 2.94 23.56 -15.18
C TYR A 749 2.71 22.17 -15.81
N GLY A 750 3.18 21.12 -15.12
CA GLY A 750 2.52 19.80 -15.08
C GLY A 750 2.77 18.83 -16.24
N MET A 751 3.71 17.90 -16.06
CA MET A 751 3.73 16.65 -16.84
C MET A 751 2.50 15.80 -16.53
N GLN A 752 1.62 15.64 -17.52
CA GLN A 752 0.42 14.83 -17.43
C GLN A 752 0.49 13.67 -18.44
N ASN A 753 1.15 12.57 -18.06
CA ASN A 753 0.76 11.26 -18.56
C ASN A 753 -0.24 10.67 -17.55
N GLY A 754 -1.48 10.49 -18.02
CA GLY A 754 -2.71 10.15 -17.30
C GLY A 754 -2.59 9.58 -15.89
N MET A 755 -2.85 10.43 -14.88
CA MET A 755 -3.68 10.14 -13.70
C MET A 755 -4.19 11.48 -13.13
N GLY A 756 -5.50 11.63 -12.96
CA GLY A 756 -6.13 12.86 -12.48
C GLY A 756 -5.68 13.24 -11.07
N HIS A 757 -5.19 14.47 -10.91
CA HIS A 757 -4.93 15.09 -9.61
C HIS A 757 -6.15 15.91 -9.15
N PRO A 758 -6.65 15.73 -7.92
CA PRO A 758 -7.60 16.66 -7.31
C PRO A 758 -6.83 17.87 -6.75
N GLY A 759 -7.25 19.07 -7.13
CA GLY A 759 -6.63 20.32 -6.70
C GLY A 759 -6.80 20.60 -5.20
N TYR A 760 -5.82 21.28 -4.61
CA TYR A 760 -5.98 22.16 -3.45
C TYR A 760 -4.80 23.13 -3.31
N GLY A 761 -5.13 24.41 -3.06
CA GLY A 761 -4.41 25.32 -2.16
C GLY A 761 -3.08 25.90 -2.63
N ARG A 762 -3.11 27.15 -3.13
CA ARG A 762 -1.93 28.01 -3.22
C ARG A 762 -1.29 28.19 -1.84
N TYR A 763 -0.09 27.65 -1.66
CA TYR A 763 0.89 28.13 -0.69
C TYR A 763 1.96 28.87 -1.50
N ASP A 764 2.12 30.16 -1.20
CA ASP A 764 3.04 31.08 -1.86
C ASP A 764 4.47 30.87 -1.32
N PRO A 765 5.45 30.41 -2.13
CA PRO A 765 6.85 30.43 -1.75
C PRO A 765 7.42 31.81 -2.10
N GLY A 766 7.84 32.56 -1.08
CA GLY A 766 8.41 33.90 -1.23
C GLY A 766 9.51 33.98 -2.29
N TYR A 767 9.36 34.98 -3.15
CA TYR A 767 10.35 35.44 -4.13
C TYR A 767 11.71 35.72 -3.47
N ASP A 768 12.74 34.95 -3.82
CA ASP A 768 14.15 35.31 -3.60
C ASP A 768 14.64 36.15 -4.79
N GLY A 769 14.81 37.46 -4.59
CA GLY A 769 15.43 38.35 -5.56
C GLY A 769 16.96 38.22 -5.60
N PRO A 770 17.63 38.70 -6.67
CA PRO A 770 19.07 38.54 -6.84
C PRO A 770 19.88 39.41 -5.86
N TYR A 771 20.81 38.79 -5.12
CA TYR A 771 21.72 39.50 -4.20
C TYR A 771 22.85 40.23 -4.95
N PHE A 772 23.14 41.46 -4.55
CA PHE A 772 24.27 42.25 -5.04
C PHE A 772 25.51 42.06 -4.15
N MET A 773 26.71 42.02 -4.75
CA MET A 773 27.97 41.98 -4.01
C MET A 773 28.61 43.36 -3.90
N MET A 774 28.83 43.82 -2.67
CA MET A 774 29.60 45.04 -2.40
C MET A 774 30.77 44.71 -1.45
N ASN A 775 32.01 44.97 -1.90
CA ASN A 775 33.25 44.64 -1.17
C ASN A 775 33.35 43.18 -0.68
N GLY A 776 32.81 42.24 -1.45
CA GLY A 776 32.89 40.80 -1.16
C GLY A 776 31.91 40.28 -0.12
N GLN A 777 30.87 41.04 0.25
CA GLN A 777 29.76 40.57 1.09
C GLN A 777 28.41 40.75 0.37
N PRO A 778 27.47 39.79 0.52
CA PRO A 778 26.14 39.88 -0.06
C PRO A 778 25.28 40.90 0.69
N VAL A 779 24.72 41.84 -0.06
CA VAL A 779 23.83 42.90 0.45
C VAL A 779 22.51 42.89 -0.32
N ASP A 780 21.45 43.35 0.34
CA ASP A 780 20.16 43.59 -0.32
C ASP A 780 20.20 44.82 -1.25
N GLU A 781 19.11 45.04 -1.99
CA GLU A 781 18.93 46.17 -2.92
C GLU A 781 19.01 47.56 -2.26
N PHE A 782 19.06 47.63 -0.92
CA PHE A 782 19.24 48.86 -0.14
C PHE A 782 20.61 48.94 0.57
N GLY A 783 21.55 48.03 0.29
CA GLY A 783 22.92 48.04 0.79
C GLY A 783 23.11 47.49 2.21
N ARG A 784 22.20 46.64 2.71
CA ARG A 784 22.27 46.03 4.05
C ARG A 784 22.75 44.57 3.99
N PRO A 785 23.55 44.07 4.96
CA PRO A 785 24.06 42.69 4.94
C PRO A 785 22.94 41.63 5.06
N ALA A 786 23.04 40.55 4.25
CA ALA A 786 21.95 39.61 4.02
C ALA A 786 21.65 38.53 5.11
N TYR A 787 22.31 38.52 6.28
CA TYR A 787 22.07 37.49 7.31
C TYR A 787 22.02 38.06 8.73
N PRO A 788 20.96 37.78 9.53
CA PRO A 788 20.98 38.00 10.97
C PRO A 788 20.94 36.65 11.77
N TYR A 789 21.93 36.51 12.66
CA TYR A 789 22.06 35.61 13.84
C TYR A 789 22.62 34.17 13.71
N GLU A 790 23.82 33.99 14.27
CA GLU A 790 24.18 32.78 15.05
C GLU A 790 24.42 33.18 16.51
N VAL A 791 23.67 32.59 17.45
CA VAL A 791 24.01 32.61 18.89
C VAL A 791 24.59 31.23 19.23
N PRO A 792 25.83 31.12 19.73
CA PRO A 792 26.47 29.84 20.01
C PRO A 792 25.70 29.03 21.06
N VAL A 793 25.60 27.71 20.86
CA VAL A 793 25.01 26.78 21.82
C VAL A 793 26.08 25.84 22.40
N ASP A 794 25.90 25.40 23.64
CA ASP A 794 26.78 24.42 24.28
C ASP A 794 26.57 22.98 23.71
N PRO A 795 27.37 21.97 24.10
CA PRO A 795 27.24 20.59 23.61
C PRO A 795 25.90 19.89 23.92
N TYR A 796 24.99 20.57 24.64
CA TYR A 796 23.64 20.11 24.96
C TYR A 796 22.55 21.02 24.35
N GLY A 797 22.92 21.91 23.41
CA GLY A 797 21.99 22.69 22.59
C GLY A 797 21.40 23.93 23.27
N ARG A 798 22.04 24.50 24.30
CA ARG A 798 21.56 25.71 25.00
C ARG A 798 22.35 26.97 24.62
N PRO A 799 21.71 28.13 24.36
CA PRO A 799 22.39 29.36 23.97
C PRO A 799 23.33 29.89 25.05
N ILE A 800 24.58 30.22 24.69
CA ILE A 800 25.62 30.73 25.56
C ILE A 800 25.50 32.26 25.66
N THR A 801 25.21 32.79 26.85
CA THR A 801 25.29 34.23 27.15
C THR A 801 26.72 34.62 27.58
N PRO A 802 27.27 35.76 27.13
CA PRO A 802 28.64 36.15 27.47
C PRO A 802 28.71 36.63 28.92
N GLY A 803 29.19 35.77 29.81
CA GLY A 803 29.30 36.08 31.24
C GLY A 803 30.34 35.28 32.02
N ASP A 804 30.66 34.04 31.66
CA ASP A 804 31.46 33.17 32.54
C ASP A 804 32.60 32.40 31.84
N MET A 805 33.49 33.11 31.16
CA MET A 805 34.88 32.64 30.98
C MET A 805 35.84 33.81 31.11
N GLU A 806 36.17 34.17 32.35
CA GLU A 806 37.55 34.30 32.83
C GLU A 806 37.53 34.75 34.30
N GLY A 807 38.13 33.92 35.14
CA GLY A 807 38.42 34.26 36.52
C GLY A 807 39.63 35.19 36.63
N GLU A 808 39.67 35.81 37.80
CA GLU A 808 40.84 36.36 38.49
C GLU A 808 41.22 37.82 38.21
N HIS A 809 40.72 38.71 39.08
CA HIS A 809 41.61 39.59 39.85
C HIS A 809 41.03 39.85 41.27
N PRO A 810 41.88 40.14 42.27
CA PRO A 810 41.68 39.69 43.66
C PRO A 810 40.95 40.69 44.56
N GLY A 811 40.33 40.22 45.65
CA GLY A 811 39.97 41.11 46.76
C GLY A 811 38.99 40.57 47.80
N TYR A 812 39.54 39.98 48.88
CA TYR A 812 39.07 40.03 50.28
C TYR A 812 37.57 40.13 50.63
N GLY A 813 37.11 39.16 51.44
CA GLY A 813 36.61 39.46 52.80
C GLY A 813 35.13 39.20 53.13
N TYR A 814 34.90 38.17 53.95
CA TYR A 814 33.92 38.05 55.04
C TYR A 814 32.60 38.84 54.98
N ARG A 815 31.46 38.15 54.87
CA ARG A 815 30.60 37.72 56.00
C ARG A 815 29.42 36.89 55.52
#